data_AF-A0A8W8MXR7-F1
#
_entry.id   AF-A0A8W8MXR7-F1
#
_cell.length_a   1.000
_cell.length_b   1.000
_cell.length_c   1.000
_cell.angle_alpha   90.00
_cell.angle_beta   90.00
_cell.angle_gamma   90.00
#
_symmetry.space_group_name_H-M   'P 1'
#
loop_
_entity.id
_entity.type
_entity.pdbx_description
1 polymer ?
#
loop_
_entity_poly.entity_id
_entity_poly.type
_entity_poly.pdbx_seq_one_letter_code
_entity_poly.pdbx_strand_id
1 'polypeptide(L)'
;MGINQSKNLHAISEFDKQHIPTLNGEIPEQKQDLPRPSSLITTKDEFFKMPMYKDIDSYILQAPSKLLVGTFDDVINFFKFRDYWNDMALTRAIFLWVVHQDIYNLKAADEPPPNSPLEFFIKMQTSQGGYAHLIWGLCNMLGVPCVIINGMTKSAAYEVGGKVNRENMGAQWNAVFLKGEWRFIDAFWASACVVGKKSKEWKLVDADGNYVDEDEDDDGAYQHVENEVNEFYFLTDPQKFIWTHYPDEDEWQCLESTISVTEFEEHVYVRERFYSMNINLFDEFQFKEIIIPEEGELGLRFGFPEVKTEDLQFRYAMYRNKSDEEFRHHLRLDRFVLLEQTNGLLRLSMRFPLSGKFKLDVYGKDEKIHESFDLICSHMIHCTVPKKDCLPLPDQPAIGWGPVQETKDSGVVPISHNSAVIVTEDGKIDIKLGTNKKMEIHQLLKSITLDEATLSKYILVREENGEHFIHIRLPQGGEYALKIYANEEGLPGDADNILNYLISCSNDEIQNKPFPNVPDGMLGKKAIAENIGVNARIQKGRFKTKDGRIRLEFAAMSYVELMVEIHTTDPEAMKYLKSYRQTIEDRWAFDIDLPVKGEYSINVFARENPKRSRVYNVHSYLVFSDGHAYRDTKEEFKPTRVLTETIQTADNEALVPIPRGYLDVVCCLQRLHANDPPDSSQIEIIDHDSDKLFLAELNDYGEYMMNLYDKDEFGLLNCIARYQLNRKTTTELMQDDPMVIMDRIKEEVEEDEDKSETKSETMDRKKTGATLDMVRKRRHILMLKRRAMELGDRDALEQLIIAYEETKPAENDPTLTSARKLLHLLNAKDQLAAASRTRHLEKLKRAIREAKEANYDGILNLQIVTAERLRDKLARIEKLRHNILVMDQSTAAELRTYTHPPEGVRQSIMAVLVLLEYPRKDVKDWKTCQTILSRSGKESIMRKVSMFDPKYCFLDVALEAKRIISPFTLEEIRDVSNGAAAFYNWASGMIHEVEQTGGASRPMDEWMKVTEDVRNVEQTISRGPASARTSRSHLPQLPDKLPRYNTQDTINRTYTVKSRNS
;
A
#
# COMPACT_ATOMS: atom_id res chain seq x y z
N MET A 1 16.33 34.61 -19.60
CA MET A 1 16.83 35.98 -19.37
C MET A 1 15.99 36.60 -18.27
N GLY A 2 16.44 36.49 -17.01
CA GLY A 2 15.68 36.96 -15.85
C GLY A 2 15.62 38.48 -15.81
N ILE A 3 14.39 39.03 -15.84
CA ILE A 3 14.11 40.44 -15.60
C ILE A 3 14.30 40.70 -14.11
N ASN A 4 15.44 41.25 -13.75
CA ASN A 4 15.72 41.71 -12.39
C ASN A 4 15.43 43.22 -12.36
N GLN A 5 14.27 43.63 -11.84
CA GLN A 5 13.94 45.06 -11.62
C GLN A 5 14.89 45.73 -10.60
N SER A 6 15.77 44.94 -9.96
CA SER A 6 16.63 45.33 -8.85
C SER A 6 17.81 46.27 -9.17
N LYS A 7 17.97 46.76 -10.42
CA LYS A 7 19.20 47.47 -10.81
C LYS A 7 19.13 48.97 -10.98
N ASN A 8 17.99 49.64 -10.89
CA ASN A 8 17.93 51.11 -10.98
C ASN A 8 16.73 51.68 -10.22
N LEU A 9 16.85 51.87 -8.90
CA LEU A 9 15.84 52.59 -8.12
C LEU A 9 16.49 53.47 -7.05
N HIS A 10 16.97 54.65 -7.45
CA HIS A 10 17.13 55.80 -6.57
C HIS A 10 16.32 56.96 -7.16
N ALA A 11 15.52 57.61 -6.28
CA ALA A 11 14.77 58.86 -6.44
C ALA A 11 14.62 59.39 -7.89
N ILE A 12 13.39 59.38 -8.45
CA ILE A 12 13.02 59.81 -9.82
C ILE A 12 14.24 60.32 -10.58
N SER A 13 15.00 59.38 -11.12
CA SER A 13 16.22 59.73 -11.83
C SER A 13 15.81 60.51 -13.08
N GLU A 14 16.69 61.33 -13.65
CA GLU A 14 16.41 61.96 -14.96
C GLU A 14 16.07 60.92 -16.05
N PHE A 15 16.45 59.66 -15.83
CA PHE A 15 16.11 58.49 -16.65
C PHE A 15 14.61 58.13 -16.56
N ASP A 16 14.00 58.16 -15.37
CA ASP A 16 12.58 57.81 -15.18
C ASP A 16 11.64 58.85 -15.79
N LYS A 17 12.03 60.14 -15.80
CA LYS A 17 11.25 61.23 -16.42
C LYS A 17 11.13 61.09 -17.93
N GLN A 18 12.06 60.42 -18.59
CA GLN A 18 12.02 60.20 -20.04
C GLN A 18 11.03 59.09 -20.45
N HIS A 19 10.46 58.34 -19.48
CA HIS A 19 9.70 57.11 -19.73
C HIS A 19 8.33 57.11 -19.03
N ILE A 20 7.68 58.28 -18.98
CA ILE A 20 6.31 58.48 -18.48
C ILE A 20 5.38 58.75 -19.68
N PRO A 21 4.12 58.25 -19.68
CA PRO A 21 3.13 58.66 -20.68
C PRO A 21 2.98 60.18 -20.75
N THR A 22 3.13 60.76 -21.94
CA THR A 22 3.04 62.22 -22.14
C THR A 22 1.70 62.61 -22.77
N LEU A 23 1.17 63.76 -22.36
CA LEU A 23 -0.01 64.38 -22.96
C LEU A 23 0.48 65.51 -23.89
N ASN A 24 0.18 65.45 -25.19
CA ASN A 24 0.71 66.40 -26.18
C ASN A 24 2.25 66.57 -26.16
N GLY A 25 3.01 65.56 -25.69
CA GLY A 25 4.48 65.61 -25.59
C GLY A 25 5.04 66.26 -24.31
N GLU A 26 4.19 66.64 -23.35
CA GLU A 26 4.61 67.15 -22.04
C GLU A 26 4.36 66.10 -20.93
N ILE A 27 5.27 66.03 -19.94
CA ILE A 27 5.11 65.17 -18.76
C ILE A 27 3.97 65.75 -17.91
N PRO A 28 2.97 64.93 -17.53
CA PRO A 28 1.87 65.39 -16.67
C PRO A 28 2.39 65.97 -15.33
N GLU A 29 2.22 67.27 -15.10
CA GLU A 29 2.50 67.89 -13.79
C GLU A 29 1.36 67.61 -12.80
N GLN A 30 1.70 67.15 -11.60
CA GLN A 30 0.73 66.92 -10.52
C GLN A 30 0.25 68.27 -9.98
N LYS A 31 -0.99 68.66 -10.31
CA LYS A 31 -1.52 70.02 -10.06
C LYS A 31 -2.19 70.23 -8.68
N GLN A 32 -2.12 69.29 -7.74
CA GLN A 32 -2.87 69.35 -6.48
C GLN A 32 -2.02 69.02 -5.25
N ASP A 33 -2.28 69.73 -4.14
CA ASP A 33 -1.89 69.31 -2.79
C ASP A 33 -2.63 68.01 -2.44
N LEU A 34 -1.93 66.88 -2.52
CA LEU A 34 -2.50 65.57 -2.28
C LEU A 34 -2.77 65.35 -0.77
N PRO A 35 -3.87 64.67 -0.40
CA PRO A 35 -4.14 64.28 0.98
C PRO A 35 -3.03 63.38 1.52
N ARG A 36 -2.69 63.51 2.81
CA ARG A 36 -1.73 62.62 3.46
C ARG A 36 -2.27 61.18 3.55
N PRO A 37 -1.40 60.16 3.53
CA PRO A 37 -1.79 58.78 3.85
C PRO A 37 -2.46 58.69 5.22
N SER A 38 -3.49 57.87 5.33
CA SER A 38 -4.20 57.58 6.58
C SER A 38 -4.68 56.14 6.60
N SER A 39 -5.03 55.63 7.78
CA SER A 39 -5.70 54.34 7.88
C SER A 39 -7.04 54.35 7.12
N LEU A 40 -7.40 53.19 6.57
CA LEU A 40 -8.67 53.02 5.86
C LEU A 40 -9.86 53.05 6.82
N ILE A 41 -11.00 53.54 6.33
CA ILE A 41 -12.28 53.55 7.04
C ILE A 41 -13.14 52.36 6.59
N THR A 42 -12.96 51.88 5.35
CA THR A 42 -13.77 50.81 4.75
C THR A 42 -12.94 49.66 4.18
N THR A 43 -13.51 48.45 4.13
CA THR A 43 -12.88 47.31 3.46
C THR A 43 -13.06 47.37 1.94
N LYS A 44 -12.21 46.70 1.16
CA LYS A 44 -12.32 46.61 -0.30
C LYS A 44 -13.71 46.14 -0.73
N ASP A 45 -14.25 45.12 -0.07
CA ASP A 45 -15.54 44.55 -0.42
C ASP A 45 -16.69 45.55 -0.18
N GLU A 46 -16.61 46.42 0.82
CA GLU A 46 -17.57 47.50 1.03
C GLU A 46 -17.38 48.65 0.03
N PHE A 47 -16.12 48.94 -0.30
CA PHE A 47 -15.70 50.07 -1.12
C PHE A 47 -15.94 49.88 -2.62
N PHE A 48 -15.74 48.65 -3.10
CA PHE A 48 -15.79 48.24 -4.50
C PHE A 48 -16.60 46.95 -4.70
N LYS A 49 -17.73 47.06 -5.39
CA LYS A 49 -18.59 45.91 -5.75
C LYS A 49 -18.41 45.57 -7.23
N MET A 50 -17.62 44.54 -7.51
CA MET A 50 -17.28 44.09 -8.87
C MET A 50 -18.51 43.97 -9.82
N PRO A 51 -19.69 43.46 -9.40
CA PRO A 51 -20.86 43.40 -10.29
C PRO A 51 -21.30 44.75 -10.87
N MET A 52 -21.02 45.88 -10.21
CA MET A 52 -21.38 47.22 -10.68
C MET A 52 -20.49 47.73 -11.82
N TYR A 53 -19.34 47.09 -12.07
CA TYR A 53 -18.35 47.54 -13.05
C TYR A 53 -18.22 46.57 -14.24
N LYS A 54 -19.07 45.53 -14.33
CA LYS A 54 -19.04 44.55 -15.44
C LYS A 54 -19.23 45.17 -16.83
N ASP A 55 -20.02 46.24 -16.94
CA ASP A 55 -20.21 46.97 -18.20
C ASP A 55 -18.94 47.70 -18.63
N ILE A 56 -18.16 48.19 -17.66
CA ILE A 56 -16.86 48.83 -17.90
C ILE A 56 -15.87 47.76 -18.34
N ASP A 57 -15.78 46.66 -17.60
CA ASP A 57 -14.90 45.55 -17.95
C ASP A 57 -15.16 45.05 -19.37
N SER A 58 -16.43 44.79 -19.70
CA SER A 58 -16.84 44.33 -21.04
C SER A 58 -16.45 45.32 -22.15
N TYR A 59 -16.53 46.62 -21.88
CA TYR A 59 -16.13 47.65 -22.83
C TYR A 59 -14.61 47.73 -22.99
N ILE A 60 -13.86 47.64 -21.89
CA ILE A 60 -12.39 47.73 -21.89
C ILE A 60 -11.75 46.49 -22.50
N LEU A 61 -12.30 45.30 -22.27
CA LEU A 61 -11.85 44.05 -22.90
C LEU A 61 -12.10 44.04 -24.42
N GLN A 62 -12.97 44.92 -24.93
CA GLN A 62 -13.21 45.12 -26.36
C GLN A 62 -12.40 46.29 -26.94
N ALA A 63 -11.40 46.79 -26.20
CA ALA A 63 -10.54 47.88 -26.67
C ALA A 63 -9.90 47.52 -28.02
N PRO A 64 -10.04 48.38 -29.06
CA PRO A 64 -9.52 48.07 -30.37
C PRO A 64 -7.99 48.14 -30.38
N SER A 65 -7.34 47.16 -31.02
CA SER A 65 -5.87 47.05 -31.08
C SER A 65 -5.17 48.28 -31.66
N LYS A 66 -5.87 49.10 -32.46
CA LYS A 66 -5.37 50.38 -32.97
C LYS A 66 -4.94 51.36 -31.86
N LEU A 67 -5.47 51.21 -30.64
CA LEU A 67 -5.06 52.02 -29.49
C LEU A 67 -3.61 51.79 -29.09
N LEU A 68 -3.07 50.59 -29.33
CA LEU A 68 -1.68 50.27 -29.00
C LEU A 68 -0.70 51.05 -29.89
N VAL A 69 -1.05 51.28 -31.16
CA VAL A 69 -0.21 51.99 -32.14
C VAL A 69 -0.54 53.48 -32.27
N GLY A 70 -1.57 53.95 -31.56
CA GLY A 70 -1.98 55.37 -31.51
C GLY A 70 -1.21 56.16 -30.44
N THR A 71 -1.77 57.28 -30.01
CA THR A 71 -1.21 58.08 -28.90
C THR A 71 -1.90 57.74 -27.58
N PHE A 72 -1.28 58.12 -26.45
CA PHE A 72 -1.97 58.04 -25.16
C PHE A 72 -3.23 58.90 -25.11
N ASP A 73 -3.34 59.99 -25.89
CA ASP A 73 -4.58 60.75 -26.04
C ASP A 73 -5.72 59.90 -26.63
N ASP A 74 -5.44 59.00 -27.57
CA ASP A 74 -6.43 58.07 -28.11
C ASP A 74 -6.96 57.12 -27.03
N VAL A 75 -6.07 56.65 -26.14
CA VAL A 75 -6.44 55.81 -24.97
C VAL A 75 -7.29 56.60 -23.99
N ILE A 76 -6.90 57.84 -23.67
CA ILE A 76 -7.65 58.72 -22.78
C ILE A 76 -9.04 59.04 -23.35
N ASN A 77 -9.15 59.32 -24.65
CA ASN A 77 -10.42 59.53 -25.34
C ASN A 77 -11.29 58.27 -25.34
N PHE A 78 -10.68 57.09 -25.45
CA PHE A 78 -11.40 55.82 -25.35
C PHE A 78 -11.99 55.60 -23.95
N PHE A 79 -11.26 55.93 -22.89
CA PHE A 79 -11.76 55.89 -21.51
C PHE A 79 -12.82 56.97 -21.23
N LYS A 80 -12.66 58.17 -21.81
CA LYS A 80 -13.62 59.29 -21.68
C LYS A 80 -14.83 59.20 -22.60
N PHE A 81 -14.93 58.18 -23.45
CA PHE A 81 -16.06 58.01 -24.38
C PHE A 81 -17.43 58.06 -23.67
N ARG A 82 -17.47 57.73 -22.38
CA ARG A 82 -18.65 57.89 -21.53
C ARG A 82 -18.38 58.97 -20.46
N ASP A 83 -18.88 60.18 -20.70
CA ASP A 83 -18.70 61.37 -19.84
C ASP A 83 -19.17 61.21 -18.37
N TYR A 84 -19.85 60.10 -18.03
CA TYR A 84 -20.39 59.85 -16.69
C TYR A 84 -19.51 58.94 -15.82
N TRP A 85 -18.36 58.48 -16.31
CA TRP A 85 -17.45 57.66 -15.50
C TRP A 85 -16.80 58.49 -14.40
N ASN A 86 -16.99 58.06 -13.15
CA ASN A 86 -16.32 58.63 -11.99
C ASN A 86 -14.89 58.10 -11.84
N ASP A 87 -14.13 58.66 -10.90
CA ASP A 87 -12.74 58.28 -10.66
C ASP A 87 -12.57 56.76 -10.43
N MET A 88 -13.50 56.12 -9.71
CA MET A 88 -13.48 54.67 -9.47
C MET A 88 -13.61 53.86 -10.78
N ALA A 89 -14.56 54.25 -11.65
CA ALA A 89 -14.76 53.62 -12.95
C ALA A 89 -13.54 53.82 -13.86
N LEU A 90 -12.95 55.02 -13.85
CA LEU A 90 -11.73 55.33 -14.59
C LEU A 90 -10.54 54.51 -14.07
N THR A 91 -10.35 54.41 -12.76
CA THR A 91 -9.29 53.59 -12.16
C THR A 91 -9.45 52.11 -12.54
N ARG A 92 -10.67 51.56 -12.50
CA ARG A 92 -10.94 50.19 -12.95
C ARG A 92 -10.61 50.00 -14.43
N ALA A 93 -11.01 50.95 -15.27
CA ALA A 93 -10.73 50.92 -16.70
C ALA A 93 -9.23 50.95 -17.00
N ILE A 94 -8.48 51.84 -16.34
CA ILE A 94 -7.02 51.94 -16.45
C ILE A 94 -6.36 50.61 -16.04
N PHE A 95 -6.70 50.12 -14.83
CA PHE A 95 -6.11 48.89 -14.30
C PHE A 95 -6.36 47.71 -15.23
N LEU A 96 -7.62 47.48 -15.62
CA LEU A 96 -7.97 46.34 -16.47
C LEU A 96 -7.34 46.44 -17.85
N TRP A 97 -7.32 47.63 -18.46
CA TRP A 97 -6.71 47.82 -19.77
C TRP A 97 -5.22 47.50 -19.76
N VAL A 98 -4.49 47.92 -18.72
CA VAL A 98 -3.06 47.65 -18.56
C VAL A 98 -2.80 46.17 -18.29
N VAL A 99 -3.53 45.57 -17.34
CA VAL A 99 -3.29 44.19 -16.87
C VAL A 99 -3.69 43.15 -17.92
N HIS A 100 -4.68 43.46 -18.77
CA HIS A 100 -5.13 42.56 -19.83
C HIS A 100 -4.21 42.54 -21.07
N GLN A 101 -3.19 43.41 -21.14
CA GLN A 101 -2.22 43.32 -22.24
C GLN A 101 -1.24 42.17 -21.99
N ASP A 102 -1.15 41.25 -22.94
CA ASP A 102 -0.09 40.23 -22.95
C ASP A 102 1.23 40.85 -23.39
N ILE A 103 1.88 41.55 -22.45
CA ILE A 103 3.15 42.24 -22.68
C ILE A 103 4.23 41.28 -23.17
N TYR A 104 4.19 39.99 -22.83
CA TYR A 104 5.29 39.07 -23.14
C TYR A 104 5.19 38.49 -24.55
N ASN A 105 3.98 38.33 -25.07
CA ASN A 105 3.75 37.91 -26.46
C ASN A 105 3.55 39.09 -27.43
N LEU A 106 3.49 40.33 -26.94
CA LEU A 106 3.43 41.54 -27.76
C LEU A 106 4.67 41.66 -28.66
N LYS A 107 4.48 41.52 -29.97
CA LYS A 107 5.52 41.68 -31.00
C LYS A 107 5.22 42.90 -31.85
N ALA A 108 6.18 43.80 -31.96
CA ALA A 108 6.18 44.85 -32.98
C ALA A 108 6.61 44.24 -34.33
N ALA A 109 5.77 44.40 -35.36
CA ALA A 109 6.14 43.99 -36.73
C ALA A 109 7.16 44.96 -37.38
N ASP A 110 7.10 46.24 -36.99
CA ASP A 110 7.96 47.35 -37.41
C ASP A 110 8.41 48.15 -36.16
N GLU A 111 9.30 49.13 -36.31
CA GLU A 111 9.69 50.03 -35.21
C GLU A 111 8.44 50.71 -34.60
N PRO A 112 8.19 50.56 -33.29
CA PRO A 112 6.95 51.03 -32.68
C PRO A 112 6.84 52.55 -32.79
N PRO A 113 5.64 53.11 -33.02
CA PRO A 113 5.48 54.56 -33.14
C PRO A 113 5.96 55.28 -31.87
N PRO A 114 6.72 56.38 -32.00
CA PRO A 114 7.24 57.10 -30.84
C PRO A 114 6.10 57.67 -29.99
N ASN A 115 6.23 57.57 -28.66
CA ASN A 115 5.25 57.92 -27.64
C ASN A 115 3.92 57.15 -27.72
N SER A 116 3.90 55.96 -28.36
CA SER A 116 2.72 55.08 -28.37
C SER A 116 2.69 54.13 -27.18
N PRO A 117 1.50 53.61 -26.79
CA PRO A 117 1.42 52.55 -25.80
C PRO A 117 2.23 51.29 -26.16
N LEU A 118 2.30 50.92 -27.44
CA LEU A 118 3.10 49.79 -27.90
C LEU A 118 4.59 49.98 -27.63
N GLU A 119 5.13 51.18 -27.88
CA GLU A 119 6.52 51.51 -27.53
C GLU A 119 6.74 51.37 -26.01
N PHE A 120 5.78 51.83 -25.20
CA PHE A 120 5.87 51.72 -23.74
C PHE A 120 5.87 50.26 -23.28
N PHE A 121 4.97 49.43 -23.80
CA PHE A 121 4.92 48.00 -23.46
C PHE A 121 6.19 47.26 -23.90
N ILE A 122 6.77 47.60 -25.05
CA ILE A 122 8.07 47.05 -25.49
C ILE A 122 9.20 47.51 -24.56
N LYS A 123 9.20 48.76 -24.08
CA LYS A 123 10.17 49.23 -23.07
C LYS A 123 10.02 48.50 -21.74
N MET A 124 8.79 48.14 -21.36
CA MET A 124 8.55 47.31 -20.17
C MET A 124 9.15 45.90 -20.32
N GLN A 125 9.10 45.29 -21.52
CA GLN A 125 9.76 44.00 -21.79
C GLN A 125 11.29 44.06 -21.59
N THR A 126 11.91 45.21 -21.87
CA THR A 126 13.37 45.42 -21.78
C THR A 126 13.83 46.05 -20.47
N SER A 127 12.96 46.11 -19.46
CA SER A 127 13.23 46.73 -18.15
C SER A 127 13.54 48.23 -18.21
N GLN A 128 13.05 48.92 -19.24
CA GLN A 128 13.18 50.37 -19.44
C GLN A 128 11.86 51.12 -19.17
N GLY A 129 10.87 50.45 -18.58
CA GLY A 129 9.59 51.02 -18.16
C GLY A 129 8.95 50.14 -17.11
N GLY A 130 7.98 50.68 -16.35
CA GLY A 130 7.33 49.94 -15.25
C GLY A 130 5.83 50.15 -15.19
N TYR A 131 5.11 49.14 -14.71
CA TYR A 131 3.65 49.17 -14.54
C TYR A 131 3.19 50.36 -13.68
N ALA A 132 3.91 50.63 -12.58
CA ALA A 132 3.57 51.71 -11.66
C ALA A 132 3.59 53.10 -12.33
N HIS A 133 4.53 53.31 -13.26
CA HIS A 133 4.66 54.56 -14.01
C HIS A 133 3.55 54.71 -15.07
N LEU A 134 3.16 53.60 -15.72
CA LEU A 134 2.06 53.60 -16.69
C LEU A 134 0.72 53.94 -16.03
N ILE A 135 0.40 53.27 -14.93
CA ILE A 135 -0.81 53.53 -14.14
C ILE A 135 -0.82 54.98 -13.64
N TRP A 136 0.30 55.45 -13.07
CA TRP A 136 0.42 56.82 -12.59
C TRP A 136 0.20 57.85 -13.71
N GLY A 137 0.84 57.66 -14.87
CA GLY A 137 0.68 58.55 -16.02
C GLY A 137 -0.76 58.62 -16.52
N LEU A 138 -1.41 57.47 -16.73
CA LEU A 138 -2.81 57.41 -17.17
C LEU A 138 -3.77 58.04 -16.16
N CYS A 139 -3.57 57.80 -14.85
CA CYS A 139 -4.35 58.44 -13.80
C CYS A 139 -4.19 59.96 -13.82
N ASN A 140 -2.96 60.47 -13.92
CA ASN A 140 -2.72 61.91 -13.94
C ASN A 140 -3.30 62.59 -15.19
N MET A 141 -3.25 61.94 -16.35
CA MET A 141 -3.89 62.41 -17.59
C MET A 141 -5.43 62.45 -17.49
N LEU A 142 -6.03 61.58 -16.66
CA LEU A 142 -7.46 61.55 -16.38
C LEU A 142 -7.88 62.42 -15.19
N GLY A 143 -6.93 63.01 -14.46
CA GLY A 143 -7.19 63.79 -13.25
C GLY A 143 -7.53 62.95 -12.02
N VAL A 144 -7.24 61.65 -12.04
CA VAL A 144 -7.39 60.76 -10.87
C VAL A 144 -6.13 60.89 -10.00
N PRO A 145 -6.24 61.30 -8.72
CA PRO A 145 -5.06 61.45 -7.88
C PRO A 145 -4.40 60.09 -7.61
N CYS A 146 -3.12 59.97 -7.98
CA CYS A 146 -2.34 58.74 -7.92
C CYS A 146 -0.90 59.05 -7.53
N VAL A 147 -0.27 58.19 -6.73
CA VAL A 147 1.14 58.24 -6.37
C VAL A 147 1.84 56.93 -6.68
N ILE A 148 3.16 56.98 -6.83
CA ILE A 148 4.02 55.79 -6.90
C ILE A 148 4.64 55.60 -5.52
N ILE A 149 4.50 54.41 -4.95
CA ILE A 149 5.10 54.01 -3.69
C ILE A 149 6.33 53.17 -3.99
N ASN A 150 7.45 53.51 -3.36
CA ASN A 150 8.68 52.72 -3.40
C ASN A 150 8.75 51.83 -2.17
N GLY A 151 9.25 50.61 -2.33
CA GLY A 151 9.42 49.70 -1.21
C GLY A 151 10.05 48.37 -1.60
N MET A 152 9.72 47.34 -0.83
CA MET A 152 10.15 45.96 -1.02
C MET A 152 8.95 45.04 -1.21
N THR A 153 9.14 43.98 -1.99
CA THR A 153 8.16 42.90 -2.05
C THR A 153 8.77 41.52 -1.80
N LYS A 154 8.06 40.65 -1.07
CA LYS A 154 8.39 39.22 -0.94
C LYS A 154 8.01 38.48 -2.24
N SER A 155 8.72 38.78 -3.33
CA SER A 155 8.47 38.25 -4.69
C SER A 155 9.46 37.15 -5.08
N ALA A 156 9.75 37.01 -6.38
CA ALA A 156 10.77 36.08 -6.89
C ALA A 156 12.12 36.22 -6.17
N ALA A 157 12.54 37.41 -5.76
CA ALA A 157 13.85 37.59 -5.13
C ALA A 157 13.92 37.13 -3.65
N TYR A 158 12.78 36.77 -3.04
CA TYR A 158 12.69 36.35 -1.64
C TYR A 158 12.81 34.84 -1.48
N GLU A 159 13.51 34.41 -0.44
CA GLU A 159 13.63 33.02 -0.05
C GLU A 159 12.97 32.81 1.31
N VAL A 160 12.19 31.75 1.47
CA VAL A 160 11.49 31.48 2.73
C VAL A 160 12.50 31.18 3.84
N GLY A 161 12.45 31.97 4.92
CA GLY A 161 13.43 31.96 6.03
C GLY A 161 14.71 32.75 5.75
N GLY A 162 14.79 33.45 4.62
CA GLY A 162 15.87 34.37 4.27
C GLY A 162 15.61 35.80 4.77
N LYS A 163 16.67 36.60 4.89
CA LYS A 163 16.55 38.01 5.29
C LYS A 163 16.02 38.87 4.15
N VAL A 164 15.17 39.85 4.47
CA VAL A 164 14.73 40.83 3.48
C VAL A 164 15.86 41.77 3.10
N ASN A 165 15.98 42.10 1.81
CA ASN A 165 17.03 42.97 1.30
C ASN A 165 16.48 43.95 0.26
N ARG A 166 16.50 45.25 0.60
CA ARG A 166 15.99 46.35 -0.24
C ARG A 166 16.63 46.46 -1.61
N GLU A 167 17.91 46.10 -1.74
CA GLU A 167 18.65 46.17 -3.01
C GLU A 167 18.16 45.12 -4.01
N ASN A 168 17.84 43.91 -3.52
CA ASN A 168 17.44 42.79 -4.36
C ASN A 168 15.92 42.67 -4.53
N MET A 169 15.16 43.12 -3.53
CA MET A 169 13.70 42.97 -3.44
C MET A 169 12.95 44.28 -3.72
N GLY A 170 13.65 45.30 -4.23
CA GLY A 170 13.07 46.60 -4.52
C GLY A 170 11.93 46.52 -5.54
N ALA A 171 10.83 47.20 -5.24
CA ALA A 171 9.63 47.21 -6.07
C ALA A 171 8.90 48.56 -5.99
N GLN A 172 7.98 48.76 -6.93
CA GLN A 172 7.12 49.95 -6.99
C GLN A 172 5.68 49.55 -7.30
N TRP A 173 4.74 50.17 -6.60
CA TRP A 173 3.30 50.03 -6.81
C TRP A 173 2.61 51.39 -6.71
N ASN A 174 1.29 51.44 -6.85
CA ASN A 174 0.54 52.68 -6.80
C ASN A 174 -0.38 52.76 -5.59
N ALA A 175 -0.65 53.99 -5.15
CA ALA A 175 -1.84 54.31 -4.38
C ALA A 175 -2.68 55.34 -5.14
N VAL A 176 -3.99 55.12 -5.19
CA VAL A 176 -4.97 56.02 -5.81
C VAL A 176 -5.90 56.58 -4.74
N PHE A 177 -6.23 57.87 -4.83
CA PHE A 177 -7.14 58.52 -3.88
C PHE A 177 -8.56 58.50 -4.44
N LEU A 178 -9.43 57.72 -3.80
CA LEU A 178 -10.80 57.49 -4.26
C LEU A 178 -11.76 57.67 -3.08
N LYS A 179 -12.86 58.40 -3.27
CA LYS A 179 -13.92 58.60 -2.25
C LYS A 179 -13.41 59.00 -0.85
N GLY A 180 -12.28 59.73 -0.76
CA GLY A 180 -11.72 60.17 0.51
C GLY A 180 -10.66 59.25 1.11
N GLU A 181 -10.28 58.15 0.46
CA GLU A 181 -9.33 57.16 0.96
C GLU A 181 -8.25 56.81 -0.07
N TRP A 182 -7.04 56.49 0.40
CA TRP A 182 -5.97 55.93 -0.43
C TRP A 182 -6.13 54.41 -0.59
N ARG A 183 -6.02 53.89 -1.82
CA ARG A 183 -6.17 52.47 -2.14
C ARG A 183 -4.99 51.95 -2.96
N PHE A 184 -4.49 50.76 -2.63
CA PHE A 184 -3.32 50.19 -3.30
C PHE A 184 -3.66 49.45 -4.58
N ILE A 185 -2.80 49.60 -5.59
CA ILE A 185 -2.86 48.89 -6.86
C ILE A 185 -1.46 48.38 -7.20
N ASP A 186 -1.33 47.09 -7.47
CA ASP A 186 -0.14 46.51 -8.11
C ASP A 186 -0.53 45.84 -9.44
N ALA A 187 -0.29 46.55 -10.54
CA ALA A 187 -0.62 46.03 -11.86
C ALA A 187 0.38 44.98 -12.38
N PHE A 188 1.57 44.85 -11.80
CA PHE A 188 2.55 43.82 -12.18
C PHE A 188 2.15 42.47 -11.60
N TRP A 189 1.85 42.42 -10.30
CA TRP A 189 1.36 41.20 -9.64
C TRP A 189 -0.07 40.83 -10.07
N ALA A 190 -0.84 41.81 -10.55
CA ALA A 190 -2.14 41.55 -11.17
C ALA A 190 -2.05 40.84 -12.54
N SER A 191 -0.99 41.10 -13.32
CA SER A 191 -0.82 40.61 -14.69
C SER A 191 0.09 39.38 -14.81
N ALA A 192 0.95 39.16 -13.83
CA ALA A 192 1.87 38.03 -13.80
C ALA A 192 1.68 37.24 -12.50
N CYS A 193 1.53 35.91 -12.62
CA CYS A 193 1.72 35.03 -11.47
C CYS A 193 3.22 35.00 -11.15
N VAL A 194 3.66 35.91 -10.28
CA VAL A 194 5.04 35.93 -9.80
C VAL A 194 5.19 34.83 -8.78
N VAL A 195 5.64 33.65 -9.20
CA VAL A 195 6.04 32.59 -8.27
C VAL A 195 7.42 32.96 -7.70
N GLY A 196 7.62 32.73 -6.39
CA GLY A 196 8.94 32.88 -5.75
C GLY A 196 10.02 32.19 -6.58
N LYS A 197 11.26 32.70 -6.61
CA LYS A 197 12.34 32.04 -7.34
C LYS A 197 12.43 30.60 -6.84
N LYS A 198 12.39 29.64 -7.77
CA LYS A 198 12.73 28.26 -7.46
C LYS A 198 14.12 28.26 -6.86
N SER A 199 14.16 28.06 -5.55
CA SER A 199 15.38 28.17 -4.80
C SER A 199 16.35 27.09 -5.22
N LYS A 200 17.62 27.46 -5.39
CA LYS A 200 18.68 26.46 -5.42
C LYS A 200 18.94 25.86 -4.05
N GLU A 201 18.27 26.30 -2.98
CA GLU A 201 18.49 25.86 -1.60
C GLU A 201 17.45 24.86 -1.09
N TRP A 202 16.32 24.66 -1.78
CA TRP A 202 15.33 23.66 -1.39
C TRP A 202 15.27 22.55 -2.46
N LYS A 203 15.04 21.31 -2.04
CA LYS A 203 14.67 20.24 -2.96
C LYS A 203 13.30 19.72 -2.57
N LEU A 204 12.42 19.62 -3.56
CA LEU A 204 11.16 18.91 -3.40
C LEU A 204 11.47 17.45 -3.14
N VAL A 205 10.82 16.90 -2.12
CA VAL A 205 10.82 15.48 -1.84
C VAL A 205 9.52 14.95 -2.43
N ASP A 206 9.60 14.08 -3.43
CA ASP A 206 8.40 13.42 -3.96
C ASP A 206 7.85 12.41 -2.97
N ALA A 207 6.71 11.83 -3.35
CA ALA A 207 6.07 10.75 -2.63
C ALA A 207 6.99 9.53 -2.45
N ASP A 208 8.13 9.42 -3.15
CA ASP A 208 9.07 8.31 -3.05
C ASP A 208 10.24 8.64 -2.11
N GLY A 209 10.25 9.84 -1.51
CA GLY A 209 11.38 10.37 -0.75
C GLY A 209 12.53 10.85 -1.64
N ASN A 210 12.40 10.75 -2.97
CA ASN A 210 13.42 11.19 -3.89
C ASN A 210 13.39 12.70 -4.02
N TYR A 211 14.58 13.26 -4.19
CA TYR A 211 14.66 14.62 -4.66
C TYR A 211 14.19 14.66 -6.11
N VAL A 212 13.14 15.44 -6.36
CA VAL A 212 12.74 15.76 -7.73
C VAL A 212 13.78 16.73 -8.27
N ASP A 213 14.57 16.27 -9.25
CA ASP A 213 15.37 17.16 -10.08
C ASP A 213 14.36 17.96 -10.93
N GLU A 214 13.84 19.06 -10.37
CA GLU A 214 13.16 20.06 -11.18
C GLU A 214 14.16 20.54 -12.22
N ASP A 215 13.77 20.54 -13.50
CA ASP A 215 14.65 20.92 -14.61
C ASP A 215 15.43 22.21 -14.26
N GLU A 216 16.75 22.07 -14.08
CA GLU A 216 17.65 23.15 -13.61
C GLU A 216 17.70 24.35 -14.56
N ASP A 217 17.16 24.20 -15.78
CA ASP A 217 17.08 25.21 -16.82
C ASP A 217 15.77 26.03 -16.79
N ASP A 218 14.83 25.70 -15.90
CA ASP A 218 13.63 26.51 -15.65
C ASP A 218 13.94 27.56 -14.57
N ASP A 219 14.69 28.60 -14.95
CA ASP A 219 14.98 29.81 -14.17
C ASP A 219 13.66 30.50 -13.75
N GLY A 220 12.94 29.95 -12.76
CA GLY A 220 11.66 30.45 -12.27
C GLY A 220 10.81 31.04 -13.38
N ALA A 221 10.34 30.22 -14.32
CA ALA A 221 9.47 30.74 -15.36
C ALA A 221 8.29 31.45 -14.70
N TYR A 222 8.15 32.73 -15.02
CA TYR A 222 6.87 33.42 -14.88
C TYR A 222 5.84 32.50 -15.55
N GLN A 223 5.01 31.82 -14.75
CA GLN A 223 3.90 31.08 -15.30
C GLN A 223 2.89 32.13 -15.75
N HIS A 224 3.00 32.54 -17.01
CA HIS A 224 1.93 33.23 -17.70
C HIS A 224 0.78 32.24 -17.85
N VAL A 225 -0.10 32.24 -16.86
CA VAL A 225 -1.43 31.66 -17.02
C VAL A 225 -2.16 32.57 -18.00
N GLU A 226 -2.70 31.99 -19.07
CA GLU A 226 -3.42 32.73 -20.12
C GLU A 226 -4.50 33.64 -19.51
N ASN A 227 -4.34 34.96 -19.64
CA ASN A 227 -5.36 36.02 -19.56
C ASN A 227 -6.26 36.14 -18.31
N GLU A 228 -6.00 35.47 -17.18
CA GLU A 228 -6.75 35.70 -15.93
C GLU A 228 -6.15 36.86 -15.11
N VAL A 229 -6.91 37.95 -15.01
CA VAL A 229 -6.56 39.13 -14.21
C VAL A 229 -6.67 38.81 -12.72
N ASN A 230 -5.57 38.97 -11.96
CA ASN A 230 -5.60 38.74 -10.52
C ASN A 230 -6.21 39.94 -9.78
N GLU A 231 -7.49 39.84 -9.49
CA GLU A 231 -8.28 40.87 -8.81
C GLU A 231 -7.78 41.21 -7.41
N PHE A 232 -6.98 40.36 -6.74
CA PHE A 232 -6.49 40.64 -5.39
C PHE A 232 -5.75 41.97 -5.31
N TYR A 233 -4.91 42.27 -6.31
CA TYR A 233 -4.02 43.44 -6.37
C TYR A 233 -4.70 44.74 -6.85
N PHE A 234 -6.03 44.74 -7.02
CA PHE A 234 -6.81 45.96 -7.27
C PHE A 234 -7.48 46.48 -6.00
N LEU A 235 -7.14 47.69 -5.57
CA LEU A 235 -7.70 48.36 -4.37
C LEU A 235 -7.58 47.52 -3.08
N THR A 236 -6.48 46.77 -2.94
CA THR A 236 -6.26 45.84 -1.83
C THR A 236 -6.24 46.54 -0.48
N ASP A 237 -6.82 45.91 0.53
CA ASP A 237 -6.77 46.42 1.91
C ASP A 237 -5.32 46.40 2.44
N PRO A 238 -4.82 47.48 3.08
CA PRO A 238 -3.47 47.57 3.62
C PRO A 238 -3.10 46.43 4.56
N GLN A 239 -4.05 45.98 5.40
CA GLN A 239 -3.86 44.86 6.32
C GLN A 239 -3.52 43.54 5.62
N LYS A 240 -3.95 43.36 4.36
CA LYS A 240 -3.65 42.18 3.53
C LYS A 240 -2.41 42.43 2.66
N PHE A 241 -2.26 43.66 2.16
CA PHE A 241 -1.19 44.05 1.24
C PHE A 241 0.19 44.05 1.93
N ILE A 242 0.25 44.48 3.20
CA ILE A 242 1.49 44.60 3.98
C ILE A 242 2.25 43.27 4.16
N TRP A 243 1.58 42.12 4.02
CA TRP A 243 2.20 40.79 4.16
C TRP A 243 3.21 40.48 3.04
N THR A 244 3.06 41.14 1.90
CA THR A 244 3.94 40.96 0.75
C THR A 244 4.59 42.25 0.28
N HIS A 245 4.05 43.42 0.61
CA HIS A 245 4.50 44.73 0.14
C HIS A 245 4.84 45.66 1.32
N TYR A 246 6.12 45.95 1.54
CA TYR A 246 6.59 46.84 2.60
C TYR A 246 7.11 48.16 2.03
N PRO A 247 6.46 49.31 2.28
CA PRO A 247 6.87 50.60 1.75
C PRO A 247 8.13 51.14 2.43
N ASP A 248 8.92 51.94 1.72
CA ASP A 248 10.11 52.62 2.28
C ASP A 248 9.73 53.72 3.29
N GLU A 249 8.52 54.27 3.17
CA GLU A 249 7.97 55.33 4.01
C GLU A 249 6.81 54.77 4.84
N ASP A 250 6.92 54.83 6.17
CA ASP A 250 5.98 54.19 7.11
C ASP A 250 4.53 54.68 6.96
N GLU A 251 4.31 55.95 6.58
CA GLU A 251 2.98 56.51 6.37
C GLU A 251 2.22 55.80 5.23
N TRP A 252 2.94 55.27 4.25
CA TRP A 252 2.36 54.51 3.14
C TRP A 252 1.98 53.08 3.49
N GLN A 253 2.19 52.63 4.74
CA GLN A 253 1.58 51.39 5.20
C GLN A 253 0.06 51.52 5.35
N CYS A 254 -0.46 52.74 5.59
CA CYS A 254 -1.91 53.00 5.78
C CYS A 254 -2.58 52.08 6.83
N LEU A 255 -1.83 51.70 7.87
CA LEU A 255 -2.30 50.90 9.01
C LEU A 255 -2.58 51.80 10.22
N GLU A 256 -3.46 51.33 11.12
CA GLU A 256 -3.66 52.00 12.42
C GLU A 256 -2.40 51.94 13.29
N SER A 257 -1.66 50.84 13.19
CA SER A 257 -0.35 50.63 13.81
C SER A 257 0.59 50.08 12.76
N THR A 258 1.62 50.84 12.43
CA THR A 258 2.63 50.47 11.44
C THR A 258 3.49 49.32 11.98
N ILE A 259 3.89 48.41 11.10
CA ILE A 259 4.84 47.34 11.41
C ILE A 259 6.26 47.78 11.02
N SER A 260 7.25 47.22 11.68
CA SER A 260 8.66 47.36 11.35
C SER A 260 9.09 46.39 10.26
N VAL A 261 10.25 46.67 9.64
CA VAL A 261 10.88 45.75 8.68
C VAL A 261 11.15 44.37 9.30
N THR A 262 11.50 44.32 10.60
CA THR A 262 11.72 43.06 11.31
C THR A 262 10.44 42.25 11.45
N GLU A 263 9.33 42.89 11.83
CA GLU A 263 8.02 42.23 11.87
C GLU A 263 7.59 41.77 10.47
N PHE A 264 7.82 42.58 9.43
CA PHE A 264 7.59 42.18 8.05
C PHE A 264 8.43 40.96 7.63
N GLU A 265 9.71 40.90 8.00
CA GLU A 265 10.58 39.73 7.79
C GLU A 265 10.00 38.50 8.48
N GLU A 266 9.63 38.62 9.75
CA GLU A 266 9.13 37.51 10.57
C GLU A 266 7.75 36.98 10.18
N HIS A 267 6.94 37.73 9.42
CA HIS A 267 5.62 37.25 8.98
C HIS A 267 5.72 36.05 8.02
N VAL A 268 4.87 35.04 8.26
CA VAL A 268 4.67 33.91 7.36
C VAL A 268 4.38 34.37 5.94
N TYR A 269 4.98 33.67 4.98
CA TYR A 269 4.80 33.99 3.57
C TYR A 269 3.40 33.58 3.12
N VAL A 270 2.55 34.55 2.80
CA VAL A 270 1.15 34.35 2.39
C VAL A 270 0.92 34.92 1.00
N ARG A 271 0.08 34.22 0.23
CA ARG A 271 -0.31 34.59 -1.13
C ARG A 271 -1.78 34.98 -1.23
N GLU A 272 -2.14 35.59 -2.35
CA GLU A 272 -3.50 35.96 -2.74
C GLU A 272 -4.54 34.86 -2.52
N ARG A 273 -4.14 33.58 -2.71
CA ARG A 273 -5.03 32.42 -2.60
C ARG A 273 -5.55 32.26 -1.17
N PHE A 274 -4.72 32.53 -0.16
CA PHE A 274 -5.11 32.56 1.27
C PHE A 274 -6.31 33.47 1.51
N TYR A 275 -6.26 34.69 0.97
CA TYR A 275 -7.35 35.65 1.13
C TYR A 275 -8.56 35.30 0.26
N SER A 276 -8.36 34.82 -0.97
CA SER A 276 -9.47 34.45 -1.87
C SER A 276 -10.33 33.30 -1.33
N MET A 277 -9.70 32.37 -0.59
CA MET A 277 -10.36 31.23 0.06
C MET A 277 -10.83 31.57 1.49
N ASN A 278 -10.61 32.79 1.96
CA ASN A 278 -10.90 33.24 3.33
C ASN A 278 -10.26 32.34 4.40
N ILE A 279 -8.99 31.96 4.17
CA ILE A 279 -8.21 31.20 5.13
C ILE A 279 -7.83 32.10 6.31
N ASN A 280 -7.82 31.55 7.52
CA ASN A 280 -7.38 32.20 8.74
C ASN A 280 -6.42 31.29 9.51
N LEU A 281 -5.45 31.89 10.20
CA LEU A 281 -4.53 31.20 11.12
C LEU A 281 -5.13 31.20 12.53
N PHE A 282 -4.92 30.11 13.29
CA PHE A 282 -5.47 30.00 14.65
C PHE A 282 -4.47 30.41 15.74
N ASP A 283 -3.21 30.02 15.58
CA ASP A 283 -2.22 30.12 16.64
C ASP A 283 -1.19 31.22 16.34
N GLU A 284 -0.81 32.02 17.35
CA GLU A 284 0.12 33.16 17.20
C GLU A 284 1.46 32.77 16.58
N PHE A 285 1.95 31.55 16.86
CA PHE A 285 3.21 31.06 16.29
C PHE A 285 3.10 30.82 14.77
N GLN A 286 1.90 30.58 14.23
CA GLN A 286 1.70 30.41 12.78
C GLN A 286 1.83 31.73 12.03
N PHE A 287 1.73 32.88 12.71
CA PHE A 287 2.00 34.16 12.05
C PHE A 287 3.49 34.34 11.76
N LYS A 288 4.35 33.52 12.37
CA LYS A 288 5.79 33.52 12.13
C LYS A 288 6.16 32.66 10.93
N GLU A 289 7.10 33.15 10.15
CA GLU A 289 7.68 32.40 9.03
C GLU A 289 8.47 31.20 9.52
N ILE A 290 9.25 31.38 10.60
CA ILE A 290 10.07 30.33 11.20
C ILE A 290 9.32 29.73 12.37
N ILE A 291 9.02 28.44 12.25
CA ILE A 291 8.38 27.66 13.31
C ILE A 291 9.39 26.65 13.85
N ILE A 292 9.51 26.57 15.17
CA ILE A 292 10.32 25.57 15.87
C ILE A 292 9.35 24.56 16.48
N PRO A 293 9.29 23.32 15.97
CA PRO A 293 8.50 22.24 16.56
C PRO A 293 8.86 21.98 18.02
N GLU A 294 7.86 21.64 18.83
CA GLU A 294 8.06 21.22 20.22
C GLU A 294 8.22 19.70 20.26
N GLU A 295 9.31 19.20 20.82
CA GLU A 295 9.63 17.75 20.87
C GLU A 295 9.55 17.03 19.51
N GLY A 296 9.87 17.75 18.43
CA GLY A 296 9.81 17.24 17.06
C GLY A 296 8.38 17.04 16.53
N GLU A 297 7.36 17.64 17.16
CA GLU A 297 5.98 17.64 16.68
C GLU A 297 5.49 19.05 16.34
N LEU A 298 4.66 19.13 15.31
CA LEU A 298 4.05 20.39 14.89
C LEU A 298 2.63 20.14 14.38
N GLY A 299 1.67 20.86 14.98
CA GLY A 299 0.29 20.93 14.48
C GLY A 299 0.00 22.32 13.92
N LEU A 300 -0.40 22.39 12.64
CA LEU A 300 -0.90 23.61 12.01
C LEU A 300 -2.39 23.50 11.76
N ARG A 301 -3.11 24.59 11.98
CA ARG A 301 -4.56 24.68 11.78
C ARG A 301 -4.88 25.88 10.91
N PHE A 302 -5.77 25.70 9.95
CA PHE A 302 -6.23 26.75 9.05
C PHE A 302 -7.75 26.74 8.98
N GLY A 303 -8.37 27.87 9.32
CA GLY A 303 -9.83 28.01 9.33
C GLY A 303 -10.32 28.59 8.01
N PHE A 304 -11.46 28.11 7.52
CA PHE A 304 -12.09 28.62 6.30
C PHE A 304 -13.62 28.53 6.39
N PRO A 305 -14.39 29.20 5.52
CA PRO A 305 -15.84 29.23 5.63
C PRO A 305 -16.47 27.83 5.49
N GLU A 306 -17.24 27.39 6.48
CA GLU A 306 -17.89 26.07 6.49
C GLU A 306 -18.73 25.82 5.23
N VAL A 307 -19.43 26.85 4.74
CA VAL A 307 -20.29 26.79 3.54
C VAL A 307 -19.51 26.43 2.27
N LYS A 308 -18.20 26.71 2.24
CA LYS A 308 -17.31 26.42 1.12
C LYS A 308 -16.56 25.11 1.26
N THR A 309 -16.70 24.36 2.37
CA THR A 309 -15.88 23.16 2.63
C THR A 309 -15.89 22.16 1.47
N GLU A 310 -17.01 22.03 0.77
CA GLU A 310 -17.18 21.08 -0.35
C GLU A 310 -16.53 21.55 -1.65
N ASP A 311 -16.25 22.85 -1.76
CA ASP A 311 -15.66 23.46 -2.96
C ASP A 311 -14.13 23.56 -2.83
N LEU A 312 -13.60 23.46 -1.61
CA LEU A 312 -12.19 23.69 -1.32
C LEU A 312 -11.43 22.37 -1.14
N GLN A 313 -10.33 22.25 -1.87
CA GLN A 313 -9.37 21.15 -1.72
C GLN A 313 -8.00 21.72 -1.33
N PHE A 314 -7.26 20.95 -0.53
CA PHE A 314 -5.93 21.34 -0.05
C PHE A 314 -4.89 20.26 -0.34
N ARG A 315 -3.67 20.70 -0.59
CA ARG A 315 -2.48 19.86 -0.72
C ARG A 315 -1.33 20.50 0.02
N TYR A 316 -0.30 19.72 0.31
CA TYR A 316 0.94 20.25 0.86
C TYR A 316 2.13 19.68 0.09
N ALA A 317 3.25 20.38 0.17
CA ALA A 317 4.54 19.89 -0.27
C ALA A 317 5.57 20.17 0.81
N MET A 318 6.36 19.14 1.15
CA MET A 318 7.43 19.24 2.12
C MET A 318 8.78 19.22 1.40
N TYR A 319 9.61 20.21 1.72
CA TYR A 319 10.94 20.38 1.13
C TYR A 319 11.97 20.29 2.24
N ARG A 320 13.16 19.81 1.90
CA ARG A 320 14.34 19.84 2.79
C ARG A 320 15.39 20.79 2.25
N ASN A 321 16.10 21.46 3.14
CA ASN A 321 17.16 22.39 2.76
C ASN A 321 18.39 21.66 2.19
N LYS A 322 19.02 22.18 1.13
CA LYS A 322 20.20 21.62 0.45
C LYS A 322 21.49 21.84 1.22
N SER A 323 21.58 22.88 2.04
CA SER A 323 22.78 23.17 2.84
C SER A 323 23.09 22.06 3.83
N ASP A 324 22.08 21.26 4.16
CA ASP A 324 22.22 19.98 4.83
C ASP A 324 22.71 18.91 3.82
N GLU A 325 23.81 19.19 3.07
CA GLU A 325 24.44 18.32 2.03
C GLU A 325 24.93 16.95 2.57
N GLU A 326 24.57 16.62 3.80
CA GLU A 326 25.07 15.50 4.57
C GLU A 326 24.11 14.29 4.61
N PHE A 327 22.89 14.41 4.08
CA PHE A 327 21.92 13.31 4.08
C PHE A 327 22.07 12.42 2.85
N ARG A 328 22.40 11.15 3.10
CA ARG A 328 22.67 10.14 2.05
C ARG A 328 21.41 9.38 1.63
N HIS A 329 20.34 9.39 2.42
CA HIS A 329 19.16 8.54 2.22
C HIS A 329 17.90 9.37 1.90
N HIS A 330 17.08 8.82 1.00
CA HIS A 330 15.81 9.40 0.58
C HIS A 330 14.73 9.03 1.60
N LEU A 331 14.33 9.98 2.45
CA LEU A 331 13.28 9.78 3.43
C LEU A 331 11.94 10.29 2.91
N ARG A 332 10.93 9.41 2.86
CA ARG A 332 9.56 9.76 2.48
C ARG A 332 8.88 10.53 3.62
N LEU A 333 9.03 11.87 3.62
CA LEU A 333 8.49 12.74 4.66
C LEU A 333 6.96 12.70 4.75
N ASP A 334 6.27 12.36 3.67
CA ASP A 334 4.81 12.21 3.64
C ASP A 334 4.30 11.22 4.67
N ARG A 335 5.04 10.13 4.93
CA ARG A 335 4.70 9.14 5.97
C ARG A 335 4.76 9.72 7.39
N PHE A 336 5.07 11.00 7.56
CA PHE A 336 5.12 11.68 8.84
C PHE A 336 4.17 12.88 8.92
N VAL A 337 3.28 13.04 7.93
CA VAL A 337 2.31 14.13 7.85
C VAL A 337 0.89 13.56 7.79
N LEU A 338 0.06 13.97 8.75
CA LEU A 338 -1.38 13.74 8.74
C LEU A 338 -2.08 15.01 8.28
N LEU A 339 -2.74 14.92 7.12
CA LEU A 339 -3.64 15.93 6.59
C LEU A 339 -5.09 15.53 6.90
N GLU A 340 -5.79 16.37 7.65
CA GLU A 340 -7.21 16.22 7.98
C GLU A 340 -7.96 17.47 7.53
N GLN A 341 -9.03 17.29 6.75
CA GLN A 341 -9.98 18.33 6.40
C GLN A 341 -11.32 18.01 7.05
N THR A 342 -11.81 18.92 7.87
CA THR A 342 -13.14 18.86 8.50
C THR A 342 -13.94 20.11 8.13
N ASN A 343 -15.18 20.21 8.59
CA ASN A 343 -16.05 21.34 8.26
C ASN A 343 -15.44 22.68 8.71
N GLY A 344 -14.98 23.49 7.75
CA GLY A 344 -14.34 24.79 8.00
C GLY A 344 -12.92 24.74 8.60
N LEU A 345 -12.27 23.58 8.69
CA LEU A 345 -10.96 23.44 9.32
C LEU A 345 -10.05 22.47 8.57
N LEU A 346 -8.86 22.93 8.22
CA LEU A 346 -7.74 22.13 7.75
C LEU A 346 -6.73 21.95 8.89
N ARG A 347 -6.34 20.71 9.18
CA ARG A 347 -5.32 20.37 10.17
C ARG A 347 -4.19 19.59 9.50
N LEU A 348 -2.97 20.06 9.73
CA LEU A 348 -1.72 19.42 9.34
C LEU A 348 -0.97 19.04 10.61
N SER A 349 -0.87 17.75 10.92
CA SER A 349 -0.09 17.25 12.06
C SER A 349 1.17 16.56 11.54
N MET A 350 2.33 17.04 11.95
CA MET A 350 3.63 16.60 11.47
C MET A 350 4.48 16.10 12.63
N ARG A 351 5.23 15.03 12.40
CA ARG A 351 6.24 14.52 13.33
C ARG A 351 7.58 14.41 12.63
N PHE A 352 8.62 15.03 13.16
CA PHE A 352 9.92 15.10 12.52
C PHE A 352 10.83 14.00 13.08
N PRO A 353 11.18 12.97 12.29
CA PRO A 353 12.10 11.93 12.75
C PRO A 353 13.55 12.43 12.83
N LEU A 354 13.86 13.59 12.23
CA LEU A 354 15.20 14.14 12.09
C LEU A 354 15.23 15.62 12.44
N SER A 355 16.37 16.09 12.92
CA SER A 355 16.63 17.52 13.04
C SER A 355 16.96 18.12 11.65
N GLY A 356 16.74 19.42 11.49
CA GLY A 356 17.05 20.12 10.25
C GLY A 356 16.11 21.26 9.94
N LYS A 357 16.27 21.80 8.72
CA LYS A 357 15.38 22.83 8.17
C LYS A 357 14.51 22.23 7.07
N PHE A 358 13.21 22.39 7.24
CA PHE A 358 12.19 21.96 6.30
C PHE A 358 11.42 23.20 5.82
N LYS A 359 10.89 23.15 4.62
CA LYS A 359 9.95 24.15 4.11
C LYS A 359 8.64 23.43 3.81
N LEU A 360 7.54 23.98 4.32
CA LEU A 360 6.19 23.49 4.09
C LEU A 360 5.46 24.49 3.22
N ASP A 361 5.05 24.06 2.03
CA ASP A 361 4.11 24.80 1.19
C ASP A 361 2.72 24.19 1.31
N VAL A 362 1.72 25.03 1.56
CA VAL A 362 0.31 24.64 1.59
C VAL A 362 -0.37 25.23 0.36
N TYR A 363 -1.06 24.39 -0.41
CA TYR A 363 -1.74 24.76 -1.63
C TYR A 363 -3.26 24.57 -1.47
N GLY A 364 -4.02 25.41 -2.15
CA GLY A 364 -5.48 25.37 -2.15
C GLY A 364 -6.07 25.51 -3.54
N LYS A 365 -7.21 24.85 -3.74
CA LYS A 365 -8.03 24.92 -4.95
C LYS A 365 -9.48 25.15 -4.55
N ASP A 366 -10.18 26.03 -5.27
CA ASP A 366 -11.65 26.21 -5.18
C ASP A 366 -12.26 25.69 -6.48
N GLU A 367 -12.84 24.48 -6.46
CA GLU A 367 -13.31 23.76 -7.65
C GLU A 367 -14.37 24.52 -8.46
N LYS A 368 -15.08 25.46 -7.85
CA LYS A 368 -16.10 26.27 -8.54
C LYS A 368 -15.52 27.51 -9.22
N ILE A 369 -14.33 27.95 -8.82
CA ILE A 369 -13.76 29.23 -9.27
C ILE A 369 -12.51 29.01 -10.12
N HIS A 370 -11.60 28.12 -9.71
CA HIS A 370 -10.33 27.88 -10.41
C HIS A 370 -9.98 26.39 -10.46
N GLU A 371 -9.42 25.94 -11.59
CA GLU A 371 -9.08 24.53 -11.79
C GLU A 371 -7.72 24.11 -11.18
N SER A 372 -6.82 25.06 -10.87
CA SER A 372 -5.47 24.80 -10.36
C SER A 372 -5.36 24.88 -8.83
N PHE A 373 -4.37 24.15 -8.29
CA PHE A 373 -3.89 24.34 -6.93
C PHE A 373 -2.86 25.47 -6.90
N ASP A 374 -3.13 26.52 -6.13
CA ASP A 374 -2.19 27.63 -5.97
C ASP A 374 -1.71 27.73 -4.52
N LEU A 375 -0.51 28.29 -4.36
CA LEU A 375 0.11 28.45 -3.04
C LEU A 375 -0.75 29.34 -2.15
N ILE A 376 -1.09 28.86 -0.96
CA ILE A 376 -1.76 29.61 0.10
C ILE A 376 -0.70 30.30 0.97
N CYS A 377 0.22 29.51 1.52
CA CYS A 377 1.28 29.99 2.40
C CYS A 377 2.47 29.04 2.45
N SER A 378 3.61 29.58 2.89
CA SER A 378 4.84 28.83 3.11
C SER A 378 5.40 29.09 4.51
N HIS A 379 5.78 28.02 5.21
CA HIS A 379 6.52 28.08 6.48
C HIS A 379 7.91 27.48 6.34
N MET A 380 8.89 28.05 7.04
CA MET A 380 10.16 27.37 7.33
C MET A 380 10.07 26.72 8.71
N ILE A 381 10.23 25.41 8.75
CA ILE A 381 10.18 24.62 9.97
C ILE A 381 11.61 24.26 10.35
N HIS A 382 12.07 24.79 11.49
CA HIS A 382 13.38 24.48 12.04
C HIS A 382 13.25 23.48 13.19
N CYS A 383 13.34 22.19 12.87
CA CYS A 383 13.32 21.13 13.87
C CYS A 383 14.71 21.01 14.52
N THR A 384 14.83 21.48 15.76
CA THR A 384 16.07 21.41 16.53
C THR A 384 16.20 20.11 17.31
N VAL A 385 15.08 19.53 17.73
CA VAL A 385 15.01 18.27 18.49
C VAL A 385 14.09 17.32 17.73
N PRO A 386 14.59 16.20 17.18
CA PRO A 386 13.74 15.23 16.52
C PRO A 386 12.80 14.56 17.52
N LYS A 387 11.66 14.06 17.04
CA LYS A 387 10.72 13.31 17.86
C LYS A 387 11.39 12.00 18.31
N LYS A 388 11.35 11.75 19.62
CA LYS A 388 11.84 10.50 20.19
C LYS A 388 10.97 9.32 19.74
N ASP A 389 11.61 8.19 19.40
CA ASP A 389 10.94 6.96 18.97
C ASP A 389 9.94 7.22 17.82
N CYS A 390 10.29 8.12 16.90
CA CYS A 390 9.43 8.58 15.81
C CYS A 390 9.18 7.45 14.79
N LEU A 391 7.98 6.85 14.87
CA LEU A 391 7.51 5.92 13.86
C LEU A 391 6.82 6.67 12.70
N PRO A 392 6.93 6.20 11.45
CA PRO A 392 6.07 6.69 10.36
C PRO A 392 4.59 6.43 10.68
N LEU A 393 3.66 6.99 9.92
CA LEU A 393 2.24 6.65 9.97
C LEU A 393 2.05 5.22 9.43
N PRO A 394 1.06 4.44 9.92
CA PRO A 394 0.87 3.07 9.46
C PRO A 394 0.47 2.92 7.98
N ASP A 395 -0.04 3.98 7.36
CA ASP A 395 -0.34 4.07 5.92
C ASP A 395 -0.23 5.53 5.46
N GLN A 396 -0.30 5.79 4.14
CA GLN A 396 -0.41 7.13 3.55
C GLN A 396 -1.55 7.14 2.51
N PRO A 397 -2.82 7.25 2.93
CA PRO A 397 -3.93 7.24 1.98
C PRO A 397 -3.91 8.45 1.05
N ALA A 398 -4.05 8.23 -0.25
CA ALA A 398 -4.01 9.30 -1.26
C ALA A 398 -5.13 10.34 -1.08
N ILE A 399 -6.32 9.91 -0.66
CA ILE A 399 -7.47 10.78 -0.37
C ILE A 399 -7.37 11.46 1.02
N GLY A 400 -6.33 11.17 1.80
CA GLY A 400 -6.14 11.74 3.14
C GLY A 400 -6.86 10.99 4.27
N TRP A 401 -6.95 11.64 5.43
CA TRP A 401 -7.48 11.07 6.66
C TRP A 401 -8.76 11.75 7.12
N GLY A 402 -9.65 10.97 7.74
CA GLY A 402 -10.98 11.38 8.17
C GLY A 402 -12.01 11.34 7.06
N PRO A 403 -13.24 11.84 7.33
CA PRO A 403 -14.27 12.00 6.30
C PRO A 403 -13.85 13.04 5.27
N VAL A 404 -13.79 12.64 4.00
CA VAL A 404 -13.36 13.46 2.86
C VAL A 404 -14.48 13.56 1.81
N GLN A 405 -14.23 14.23 0.69
CA GLN A 405 -15.23 14.41 -0.35
C GLN A 405 -15.69 13.06 -0.93
N GLU A 406 -14.76 12.14 -1.13
CA GLU A 406 -15.01 10.76 -1.59
C GLU A 406 -15.92 10.00 -0.62
N THR A 407 -15.85 10.27 0.70
CA THR A 407 -16.78 9.71 1.68
C THR A 407 -18.21 10.12 1.35
N LYS A 408 -18.45 11.40 1.06
CA LYS A 408 -19.77 11.93 0.74
C LYS A 408 -20.27 11.46 -0.62
N ASP A 409 -19.42 11.47 -1.63
CA ASP A 409 -19.77 11.09 -3.01
C ASP A 409 -20.18 9.63 -3.11
N SER A 410 -19.56 8.75 -2.30
CA SER A 410 -19.96 7.35 -2.16
C SER A 410 -21.34 7.16 -1.48
N GLY A 411 -21.88 8.19 -0.83
CA GLY A 411 -23.14 8.12 -0.11
C GLY A 411 -23.04 7.59 1.33
N VAL A 412 -21.82 7.43 1.84
CA VAL A 412 -21.52 7.01 3.22
C VAL A 412 -21.49 8.24 4.13
N VAL A 413 -22.11 8.13 5.30
CA VAL A 413 -22.16 9.19 6.31
C VAL A 413 -21.63 8.64 7.63
N PRO A 414 -20.45 9.09 8.10
CA PRO A 414 -19.96 8.73 9.42
C PRO A 414 -20.92 9.24 10.52
N ILE A 415 -21.36 8.35 11.40
CA ILE A 415 -22.31 8.68 12.50
C ILE A 415 -21.57 8.82 13.83
N SER A 416 -20.62 7.93 14.12
CA SER A 416 -19.95 7.89 15.43
C SER A 416 -18.65 8.68 15.50
N HIS A 417 -17.85 8.72 14.42
CA HIS A 417 -16.52 9.34 14.40
C HIS A 417 -16.36 10.23 13.16
N ASN A 418 -16.24 11.54 13.37
CA ASN A 418 -16.18 12.53 12.29
C ASN A 418 -14.81 13.22 12.16
N SER A 419 -13.78 12.69 12.83
CA SER A 419 -12.41 13.19 12.79
C SER A 419 -11.47 12.09 12.29
N ALA A 420 -10.36 12.49 11.68
CA ALA A 420 -9.30 11.62 11.20
C ALA A 420 -8.68 10.72 12.28
N VAL A 421 -8.61 11.21 13.52
CA VAL A 421 -7.93 10.49 14.61
C VAL A 421 -8.93 9.95 15.61
N ILE A 422 -8.86 8.65 15.88
CA ILE A 422 -9.62 7.97 16.93
C ILE A 422 -8.66 7.56 18.05
N VAL A 423 -8.89 8.06 19.26
CA VAL A 423 -8.07 7.72 20.44
C VAL A 423 -8.83 6.72 21.31
N THR A 424 -8.15 5.67 21.78
CA THR A 424 -8.71 4.66 22.68
C THR A 424 -7.70 4.24 23.76
N GLU A 425 -8.19 3.85 24.94
CA GLU A 425 -7.38 3.31 26.04
C GLU A 425 -7.55 1.80 26.23
N ASP A 426 -8.67 1.22 25.78
CA ASP A 426 -8.99 -0.20 25.94
C ASP A 426 -8.83 -1.00 24.64
N GLY A 427 -8.55 -0.32 23.54
CA GLY A 427 -8.39 -0.90 22.21
C GLY A 427 -9.70 -1.38 21.57
N LYS A 428 -10.87 -1.08 22.13
CA LYS A 428 -12.17 -1.50 21.57
C LYS A 428 -12.87 -0.30 20.95
N ILE A 429 -13.22 -0.44 19.67
CA ILE A 429 -13.80 0.67 18.91
C ILE A 429 -14.99 0.14 18.12
N ASP A 430 -16.10 0.86 18.23
CA ASP A 430 -17.31 0.63 17.43
C ASP A 430 -17.54 1.86 16.54
N ILE A 431 -17.29 1.72 15.25
CA ILE A 431 -17.54 2.77 14.25
C ILE A 431 -18.90 2.50 13.61
N LYS A 432 -19.75 3.52 13.57
CA LYS A 432 -21.06 3.47 12.96
C LYS A 432 -21.10 4.37 11.72
N LEU A 433 -21.52 3.80 10.60
CA LEU A 433 -21.68 4.47 9.31
C LEU A 433 -23.13 4.33 8.84
N GLY A 434 -23.76 5.45 8.46
CA GLY A 434 -25.02 5.46 7.72
C GLY A 434 -24.76 5.46 6.23
N THR A 435 -25.74 5.04 5.44
CA THR A 435 -25.68 5.08 3.97
C THR A 435 -26.96 5.64 3.40
N ASN A 436 -26.88 6.43 2.32
CA ASN A 436 -28.05 6.95 1.61
C ASN A 436 -28.45 6.06 0.40
N LYS A 437 -27.58 5.12 0.03
CA LYS A 437 -27.75 4.09 -1.00
C LYS A 437 -27.36 2.74 -0.40
N LYS A 438 -27.70 1.65 -1.08
CA LYS A 438 -27.24 0.32 -0.68
C LYS A 438 -25.78 0.14 -1.06
N MET A 439 -24.91 0.14 -0.07
CA MET A 439 -23.46 0.05 -0.24
C MET A 439 -22.94 -1.24 0.38
N GLU A 440 -21.95 -1.84 -0.25
CA GLU A 440 -21.10 -2.83 0.38
C GLU A 440 -19.85 -2.12 0.91
N ILE A 441 -19.47 -2.44 2.15
CA ILE A 441 -18.33 -1.82 2.83
C ILE A 441 -17.24 -2.85 2.96
N HIS A 442 -16.02 -2.50 2.59
CA HIS A 442 -14.83 -3.29 2.83
C HIS A 442 -13.88 -2.57 3.77
N GLN A 443 -12.98 -3.31 4.42
CA GLN A 443 -12.06 -2.74 5.41
C GLN A 443 -10.67 -3.36 5.32
N LEU A 444 -9.67 -2.57 5.69
CA LEU A 444 -8.30 -3.03 5.88
C LEU A 444 -7.68 -2.31 7.09
N LEU A 445 -7.14 -3.08 8.03
CA LEU A 445 -6.45 -2.57 9.20
C LEU A 445 -4.94 -2.81 9.06
N LYS A 446 -4.14 -1.76 9.16
CA LYS A 446 -2.67 -1.81 9.07
C LYS A 446 -2.00 -1.33 10.35
N SER A 447 -0.82 -1.87 10.62
CA SER A 447 0.08 -1.44 11.70
C SER A 447 1.52 -1.57 11.24
N ILE A 448 2.41 -0.79 11.85
CA ILE A 448 3.86 -0.86 11.60
C ILE A 448 4.48 -2.09 12.26
N THR A 449 3.93 -2.49 13.41
CA THR A 449 4.54 -3.51 14.27
C THR A 449 3.87 -4.88 14.13
N LEU A 450 2.69 -4.93 13.50
CA LEU A 450 1.89 -6.16 13.40
C LEU A 450 1.56 -6.51 11.95
N ASP A 451 1.66 -7.81 11.69
CA ASP A 451 1.34 -8.45 10.42
C ASP A 451 -0.15 -8.27 10.04
N GLU A 452 -0.42 -7.87 8.79
CA GLU A 452 -1.78 -7.55 8.32
C GLU A 452 -2.70 -8.78 8.35
N ALA A 453 -2.19 -9.97 7.98
CA ALA A 453 -2.95 -11.21 8.09
C ALA A 453 -3.37 -11.51 9.54
N THR A 454 -2.56 -11.09 10.53
CA THR A 454 -2.91 -11.15 11.95
C THR A 454 -3.98 -10.12 12.32
N LEU A 455 -3.86 -8.87 11.85
CA LEU A 455 -4.82 -7.79 12.10
C LEU A 455 -6.21 -8.07 11.51
N SER A 456 -6.31 -8.82 10.41
CA SER A 456 -7.59 -9.25 9.82
C SER A 456 -8.52 -9.98 10.80
N LYS A 457 -7.98 -10.55 11.90
CA LYS A 457 -8.74 -11.24 12.95
C LYS A 457 -9.32 -10.30 14.01
N TYR A 458 -8.94 -9.02 14.00
CA TYR A 458 -9.25 -8.03 15.04
C TYR A 458 -10.25 -6.97 14.59
N ILE A 459 -10.87 -7.18 13.42
CA ILE A 459 -11.84 -6.27 12.85
C ILE A 459 -12.99 -7.08 12.23
N LEU A 460 -14.23 -6.63 12.46
CA LEU A 460 -15.43 -7.18 11.85
C LEU A 460 -16.35 -6.05 11.38
N VAL A 461 -17.06 -6.27 10.27
CA VAL A 461 -18.11 -5.37 9.79
C VAL A 461 -19.44 -6.10 9.79
N ARG A 462 -20.51 -5.40 10.13
CA ARG A 462 -21.88 -5.89 9.98
C ARG A 462 -22.79 -4.80 9.44
N GLU A 463 -23.78 -5.19 8.67
CA GLU A 463 -24.88 -4.33 8.26
C GLU A 463 -26.14 -4.64 9.10
N GLU A 464 -26.84 -3.60 9.57
CA GLU A 464 -28.16 -3.72 10.19
C GLU A 464 -29.02 -2.52 9.80
N ASN A 465 -30.12 -2.77 9.08
CA ASN A 465 -31.09 -1.75 8.64
C ASN A 465 -30.49 -0.59 7.82
N GLY A 466 -29.52 -0.86 6.92
CA GLY A 466 -28.85 0.17 6.11
C GLY A 466 -27.77 0.97 6.86
N GLU A 467 -27.44 0.57 8.08
CA GLU A 467 -26.29 1.09 8.83
C GLU A 467 -25.20 0.02 8.92
N HIS A 468 -23.94 0.44 8.75
CA HIS A 468 -22.77 -0.43 8.90
C HIS A 468 -22.09 -0.16 10.24
N PHE A 469 -21.68 -1.24 10.90
CA PHE A 469 -20.94 -1.20 12.16
C PHE A 469 -19.62 -1.92 11.98
N ILE A 470 -18.52 -1.20 12.20
CA ILE A 470 -17.16 -1.73 12.17
C ILE A 470 -16.70 -1.88 13.62
N HIS A 471 -16.43 -3.12 14.03
CA HIS A 471 -16.04 -3.50 15.38
C HIS A 471 -14.55 -3.85 15.39
N ILE A 472 -13.77 -3.17 16.21
CA ILE A 472 -12.30 -3.32 16.28
C ILE A 472 -11.90 -3.70 17.70
N ARG A 473 -10.94 -4.62 17.82
CA ARG A 473 -10.34 -5.08 19.07
C ARG A 473 -8.81 -5.04 18.94
N LEU A 474 -8.17 -3.92 19.16
CA LEU A 474 -6.72 -3.80 18.99
C LEU A 474 -5.96 -4.76 19.90
N PRO A 475 -5.02 -5.56 19.37
CA PRO A 475 -4.31 -6.58 20.13
C PRO A 475 -3.32 -6.02 21.16
N GLN A 476 -2.72 -4.85 20.87
CA GLN A 476 -1.73 -4.17 21.71
C GLN A 476 -1.78 -2.65 21.49
N GLY A 477 -1.10 -1.88 22.34
CA GLY A 477 -0.95 -0.42 22.18
C GLY A 477 -0.21 -0.02 20.90
N GLY A 478 -0.35 1.25 20.51
CA GLY A 478 0.27 1.82 19.31
C GLY A 478 -0.72 2.40 18.29
N GLU A 479 -0.20 2.71 17.10
CA GLU A 479 -0.97 3.33 16.02
C GLU A 479 -1.36 2.33 14.93
N TYR A 480 -2.57 2.51 14.40
CA TYR A 480 -3.17 1.67 13.37
C TYR A 480 -3.84 2.55 12.31
N ALA A 481 -3.76 2.15 11.04
CA ALA A 481 -4.52 2.78 9.96
C ALA A 481 -5.71 1.88 9.61
N LEU A 482 -6.91 2.42 9.71
CA LEU A 482 -8.12 1.79 9.21
C LEU A 482 -8.48 2.42 7.87
N LYS A 483 -8.53 1.60 6.82
CA LYS A 483 -9.03 2.00 5.50
C LYS A 483 -10.39 1.38 5.27
N ILE A 484 -11.31 2.17 4.75
CA ILE A 484 -12.67 1.77 4.44
C ILE A 484 -12.89 2.01 2.94
N TYR A 485 -13.40 0.99 2.27
CA TYR A 485 -13.73 1.03 0.85
C TYR A 485 -15.22 0.78 0.69
N ALA A 486 -15.81 1.31 -0.37
CA ALA A 486 -17.22 1.09 -0.66
C ALA A 486 -17.52 1.03 -2.16
N ASN A 487 -18.54 0.25 -2.50
CA ASN A 487 -19.15 0.20 -3.82
C ASN A 487 -20.66 -0.04 -3.68
N GLU A 488 -21.43 0.29 -4.72
CA GLU A 488 -22.88 0.02 -4.71
C GLU A 488 -23.14 -1.50 -4.76
N GLU A 489 -24.11 -1.97 -3.98
CA GLU A 489 -24.45 -3.41 -3.84
C GLU A 489 -24.69 -4.06 -5.21
N GLY A 490 -23.99 -5.16 -5.50
CA GLY A 490 -24.12 -5.93 -6.75
C GLY A 490 -23.27 -5.45 -7.94
N LEU A 491 -22.50 -4.37 -7.82
CA LEU A 491 -21.51 -4.00 -8.83
C LEU A 491 -20.23 -4.85 -8.69
N PRO A 492 -19.75 -5.50 -9.76
CA PRO A 492 -18.48 -6.21 -9.74
C PRO A 492 -17.28 -5.25 -9.84
N GLY A 493 -16.12 -5.70 -9.37
CA GLY A 493 -14.85 -4.97 -9.49
C GLY A 493 -14.44 -4.22 -8.23
N ASP A 494 -13.52 -3.27 -8.39
CA ASP A 494 -12.91 -2.54 -7.28
C ASP A 494 -13.90 -1.67 -6.51
N ALA A 495 -13.73 -1.65 -5.20
CA ALA A 495 -14.36 -0.70 -4.30
C ALA A 495 -13.42 0.49 -4.07
N ASP A 496 -13.94 1.70 -4.19
CA ASP A 496 -13.16 2.91 -4.01
C ASP A 496 -12.78 3.09 -2.54
N ASN A 497 -11.56 3.58 -2.26
CA ASN A 497 -11.22 4.01 -0.91
C ASN A 497 -11.97 5.30 -0.61
N ILE A 498 -12.83 5.28 0.41
CA ILE A 498 -13.75 6.39 0.68
C ILE A 498 -13.48 7.08 2.01
N LEU A 499 -12.82 6.42 2.96
CA LEU A 499 -12.68 6.91 4.33
C LEU A 499 -11.50 6.21 5.02
N ASN A 500 -10.67 6.98 5.71
CA ASN A 500 -9.52 6.45 6.45
C ASN A 500 -9.44 7.04 7.85
N TYR A 501 -9.05 6.25 8.85
CA TYR A 501 -8.85 6.73 10.22
C TYR A 501 -7.47 6.32 10.74
N LEU A 502 -6.79 7.25 11.40
CA LEU A 502 -5.64 6.93 12.25
C LEU A 502 -6.17 6.61 13.65
N ILE A 503 -5.97 5.38 14.09
CA ILE A 503 -6.37 4.93 15.42
C ILE A 503 -5.13 4.92 16.31
N SER A 504 -5.18 5.66 17.42
CA SER A 504 -4.11 5.71 18.42
C SER A 504 -4.58 5.05 19.71
N CYS A 505 -3.87 4.00 20.13
CA CYS A 505 -4.11 3.33 21.40
C CYS A 505 -2.96 3.61 22.36
N SER A 506 -3.23 4.35 23.44
CA SER A 506 -2.21 4.82 24.38
C SER A 506 -1.78 3.78 25.41
N ASN A 507 -2.55 2.70 25.58
CA ASN A 507 -2.31 1.69 26.60
C ASN A 507 -1.60 0.46 26.01
N ASP A 508 -0.35 0.25 26.41
CA ASP A 508 0.48 -0.89 25.98
C ASP A 508 0.14 -2.21 26.70
N GLU A 509 -0.68 -2.18 27.76
CA GLU A 509 -1.05 -3.37 28.53
C GLU A 509 -2.27 -4.11 27.97
N ILE A 510 -2.93 -3.59 26.92
CA ILE A 510 -4.10 -4.23 26.34
C ILE A 510 -3.72 -5.59 25.73
N GLN A 511 -4.59 -6.58 25.92
CA GLN A 511 -4.47 -7.92 25.32
C GLN A 511 -5.85 -8.38 24.87
N ASN A 512 -6.44 -7.65 23.93
CA ASN A 512 -7.75 -8.02 23.42
C ASN A 512 -7.67 -9.33 22.66
N LYS A 513 -8.70 -10.18 22.83
CA LYS A 513 -8.81 -11.42 22.07
C LYS A 513 -9.30 -11.12 20.66
N PRO A 514 -8.78 -11.85 19.64
CA PRO A 514 -9.31 -11.74 18.28
C PRO A 514 -10.78 -12.16 18.23
N PHE A 515 -11.44 -11.81 17.14
CA PHE A 515 -12.74 -12.40 16.84
C PHE A 515 -12.59 -13.85 16.38
N PRO A 516 -13.65 -14.68 16.51
CA PRO A 516 -13.73 -15.95 15.80
C PRO A 516 -13.52 -15.75 14.29
N ASN A 517 -12.94 -16.74 13.60
CA ASN A 517 -12.54 -16.62 12.21
C ASN A 517 -13.71 -16.21 11.30
N VAL A 518 -13.64 -15.04 10.69
CA VAL A 518 -14.51 -14.61 9.60
C VAL A 518 -13.59 -14.28 8.42
N PRO A 519 -13.67 -15.00 7.29
CA PRO A 519 -12.63 -14.97 6.25
C PRO A 519 -12.23 -13.57 5.79
N ASP A 520 -13.21 -12.73 5.47
CA ASP A 520 -13.08 -11.35 4.96
C ASP A 520 -13.44 -10.28 6.02
N GLY A 521 -13.69 -10.69 7.26
CA GLY A 521 -14.17 -9.81 8.33
C GLY A 521 -15.62 -9.32 8.17
N MET A 522 -16.34 -9.71 7.12
CA MET A 522 -17.71 -9.24 6.87
C MET A 522 -18.74 -10.23 7.45
N LEU A 523 -19.77 -9.73 8.15
CA LEU A 523 -20.87 -10.56 8.65
C LEU A 523 -22.11 -10.43 7.75
N GLY A 524 -22.87 -11.51 7.63
CA GLY A 524 -24.07 -11.61 6.81
C GLY A 524 -23.79 -12.23 5.44
N LYS A 525 -24.71 -11.93 4.50
CA LYS A 525 -24.67 -12.39 3.10
C LYS A 525 -23.52 -11.72 2.34
N LYS A 526 -22.88 -12.46 1.44
CA LYS A 526 -21.83 -11.96 0.54
C LYS A 526 -22.38 -11.66 -0.85
N ALA A 527 -21.80 -10.70 -1.57
CA ALA A 527 -22.14 -10.39 -2.96
C ALA A 527 -22.13 -11.65 -3.86
N ILE A 528 -21.11 -12.48 -3.69
CA ILE A 528 -20.89 -13.69 -4.51
C ILE A 528 -21.97 -14.77 -4.31
N ALA A 529 -22.77 -14.70 -3.25
CA ALA A 529 -23.79 -15.69 -2.95
C ALA A 529 -24.85 -15.78 -4.06
N GLU A 530 -25.28 -14.64 -4.62
CA GLU A 530 -26.27 -14.62 -5.71
C GLU A 530 -25.67 -15.15 -7.02
N ASN A 531 -24.43 -14.80 -7.30
CA ASN A 531 -23.72 -15.23 -8.51
C ASN A 531 -23.56 -16.76 -8.58
N ILE A 532 -23.37 -17.41 -7.43
CA ILE A 532 -23.27 -18.88 -7.33
C ILE A 532 -24.66 -19.53 -7.15
N GLY A 533 -25.73 -18.74 -6.93
CA GLY A 533 -27.09 -19.24 -6.79
C GLY A 533 -27.39 -19.82 -5.39
N VAL A 534 -26.85 -19.20 -4.35
CA VAL A 534 -27.09 -19.56 -2.94
C VAL A 534 -27.88 -18.47 -2.23
N ASN A 535 -28.95 -18.85 -1.55
CA ASN A 535 -29.79 -17.94 -0.78
C ASN A 535 -30.01 -18.44 0.66
N ALA A 536 -29.68 -17.61 1.64
CA ALA A 536 -29.90 -17.91 3.06
C ALA A 536 -31.34 -17.57 3.48
N ARG A 537 -31.96 -18.42 4.30
CA ARG A 537 -33.27 -18.07 4.91
C ARG A 537 -33.13 -16.96 5.94
N ILE A 538 -32.01 -16.98 6.66
CA ILE A 538 -31.68 -16.01 7.70
C ILE A 538 -30.62 -15.07 7.12
N GLN A 539 -30.94 -13.80 6.97
CA GLN A 539 -30.05 -12.81 6.35
C GLN A 539 -29.19 -12.04 7.37
N LYS A 540 -29.55 -12.08 8.66
CA LYS A 540 -28.82 -11.36 9.70
C LYS A 540 -27.48 -12.04 9.99
N GLY A 541 -26.42 -11.26 10.16
CA GLY A 541 -25.07 -11.78 10.43
C GLY A 541 -24.73 -12.06 11.91
N ARG A 542 -25.61 -11.72 12.87
CA ARG A 542 -25.33 -11.85 14.31
C ARG A 542 -26.51 -12.41 15.11
N PHE A 543 -26.25 -13.41 15.97
CA PHE A 543 -27.26 -14.08 16.80
C PHE A 543 -26.82 -14.31 18.23
N LYS A 544 -27.82 -14.57 19.10
CA LYS A 544 -27.62 -15.11 20.43
C LYS A 544 -28.48 -16.37 20.62
N THR A 545 -27.90 -17.44 21.16
CA THR A 545 -28.59 -18.70 21.48
C THR A 545 -28.54 -18.96 22.99
N LYS A 546 -29.66 -19.39 23.56
CA LYS A 546 -29.77 -19.65 25.02
C LYS A 546 -29.42 -21.08 25.41
N ASP A 547 -29.57 -22.02 24.49
CA ASP A 547 -29.34 -23.45 24.67
C ASP A 547 -28.14 -23.95 23.87
N GLY A 548 -27.41 -23.04 23.22
CA GLY A 548 -26.27 -23.35 22.37
C GLY A 548 -26.62 -24.05 21.06
N ARG A 549 -27.89 -24.12 20.65
CA ARG A 549 -28.27 -24.78 19.40
C ARG A 549 -28.75 -23.79 18.37
N ILE A 550 -28.35 -24.00 17.11
CA ILE A 550 -28.80 -23.18 15.99
C ILE A 550 -29.01 -24.04 14.74
N ARG A 551 -30.07 -23.74 13.99
CA ARG A 551 -30.34 -24.31 12.67
C ARG A 551 -30.23 -23.21 11.63
N LEU A 552 -29.36 -23.40 10.65
CA LEU A 552 -29.18 -22.49 9.52
C LEU A 552 -29.68 -23.17 8.24
N GLU A 553 -30.52 -22.48 7.46
CA GLU A 553 -31.17 -23.03 6.27
C GLU A 553 -30.83 -22.22 5.03
N PHE A 554 -30.54 -22.91 3.93
CA PHE A 554 -30.15 -22.34 2.64
C PHE A 554 -30.89 -23.02 1.50
N ALA A 555 -31.13 -22.27 0.43
CA ALA A 555 -31.47 -22.79 -0.88
C ALA A 555 -30.24 -22.64 -1.79
N ALA A 556 -29.84 -23.69 -2.48
CA ALA A 556 -28.72 -23.67 -3.42
C ALA A 556 -29.07 -24.48 -4.67
N MET A 557 -28.56 -24.04 -5.83
CA MET A 557 -28.76 -24.77 -7.09
C MET A 557 -28.24 -26.20 -7.01
N SER A 558 -28.83 -27.11 -7.80
CA SER A 558 -28.55 -28.56 -7.74
C SER A 558 -27.08 -28.96 -8.01
N TYR A 559 -26.29 -28.08 -8.63
CA TYR A 559 -24.86 -28.30 -8.89
C TYR A 559 -23.94 -27.68 -7.84
N VAL A 560 -24.48 -26.99 -6.82
CA VAL A 560 -23.70 -26.32 -5.79
C VAL A 560 -23.62 -27.18 -4.53
N GLU A 561 -22.40 -27.43 -4.07
CA GLU A 561 -22.11 -28.04 -2.77
C GLU A 561 -21.92 -26.94 -1.72
N LEU A 562 -22.64 -27.03 -0.59
CA LEU A 562 -22.39 -26.19 0.58
C LEU A 562 -21.56 -26.92 1.64
N MET A 563 -20.62 -26.19 2.20
CA MET A 563 -19.72 -26.59 3.28
C MET A 563 -19.79 -25.56 4.40
N VAL A 564 -19.43 -25.96 5.62
CA VAL A 564 -19.49 -25.08 6.79
C VAL A 564 -18.20 -25.13 7.58
N GLU A 565 -17.71 -23.98 8.03
CA GLU A 565 -16.69 -23.86 9.06
C GLU A 565 -17.38 -23.36 10.34
N ILE A 566 -17.02 -23.96 11.49
CA ILE A 566 -17.37 -23.42 12.80
C ILE A 566 -16.06 -23.15 13.54
N HIS A 567 -15.90 -21.94 14.04
CA HIS A 567 -14.68 -21.55 14.73
C HIS A 567 -14.97 -20.77 16.01
N THR A 568 -14.12 -20.94 17.02
CA THR A 568 -14.08 -20.09 18.22
C THR A 568 -12.63 -19.92 18.67
N THR A 569 -12.36 -18.82 19.36
CA THR A 569 -11.03 -18.56 19.94
C THR A 569 -10.78 -19.34 21.22
N ASP A 570 -11.80 -20.03 21.75
CA ASP A 570 -11.69 -20.86 22.95
C ASP A 570 -11.27 -22.31 22.57
N PRO A 571 -10.04 -22.75 22.91
CA PRO A 571 -9.56 -24.08 22.57
C PRO A 571 -10.35 -25.22 23.23
N GLU A 572 -11.01 -24.95 24.37
CA GLU A 572 -11.83 -25.96 25.06
C GLU A 572 -13.15 -26.16 24.32
N ALA A 573 -13.77 -25.06 23.90
CA ALA A 573 -15.01 -25.10 23.14
C ALA A 573 -14.86 -25.79 21.77
N MET A 574 -13.72 -25.62 21.10
CA MET A 574 -13.41 -26.28 19.81
C MET A 574 -13.56 -27.82 19.86
N LYS A 575 -13.33 -28.45 21.02
CA LYS A 575 -13.43 -29.91 21.19
C LYS A 575 -14.85 -30.45 21.03
N TYR A 576 -15.85 -29.61 21.32
CA TYR A 576 -17.23 -30.03 21.50
C TYR A 576 -18.16 -29.56 20.40
N LEU A 577 -17.62 -28.84 19.40
CA LEU A 577 -18.39 -28.38 18.26
C LEU A 577 -18.91 -29.56 17.45
N LYS A 578 -20.21 -29.53 17.15
CA LYS A 578 -20.84 -30.51 16.26
C LYS A 578 -21.67 -29.79 15.22
N SER A 579 -21.59 -30.27 14.00
CA SER A 579 -22.49 -29.86 12.93
C SER A 579 -23.09 -31.10 12.28
N TYR A 580 -24.38 -31.03 11.98
CA TYR A 580 -25.08 -32.05 11.23
C TYR A 580 -25.70 -31.40 9.99
N ARG A 581 -25.39 -31.97 8.83
CA ARG A 581 -25.92 -31.50 7.55
C ARG A 581 -27.12 -32.35 7.13
N GLN A 582 -28.20 -31.68 6.76
CA GLN A 582 -29.38 -32.29 6.13
C GLN A 582 -29.62 -31.63 4.77
N THR A 583 -29.75 -32.43 3.72
CA THR A 583 -30.03 -31.94 2.36
C THR A 583 -31.25 -32.65 1.81
N ILE A 584 -32.25 -31.88 1.38
CA ILE A 584 -33.46 -32.35 0.72
C ILE A 584 -33.65 -31.52 -0.55
N GLU A 585 -33.44 -32.13 -1.72
CA GLU A 585 -33.44 -31.43 -3.02
C GLU A 585 -32.47 -30.23 -3.01
N ASP A 586 -32.95 -29.04 -3.33
CA ASP A 586 -32.18 -27.78 -3.39
C ASP A 586 -32.09 -27.07 -2.02
N ARG A 587 -32.52 -27.71 -0.93
CA ARG A 587 -32.52 -27.14 0.43
C ARG A 587 -31.48 -27.80 1.32
N TRP A 588 -30.70 -26.97 1.97
CA TRP A 588 -29.64 -27.34 2.90
C TRP A 588 -29.98 -26.82 4.29
N ALA A 589 -29.78 -27.67 5.30
CA ALA A 589 -29.89 -27.30 6.70
C ALA A 589 -28.64 -27.75 7.46
N PHE A 590 -28.07 -26.83 8.24
CA PHE A 590 -26.96 -27.08 9.15
C PHE A 590 -27.47 -26.94 10.58
N ASP A 591 -27.54 -28.07 11.29
CA ASP A 591 -27.84 -28.13 12.72
C ASP A 591 -26.52 -28.07 13.50
N ILE A 592 -26.31 -27.00 14.24
CA ILE A 592 -25.04 -26.70 14.90
C ILE A 592 -25.24 -26.66 16.42
N ASP A 593 -24.35 -27.35 17.14
CA ASP A 593 -24.32 -27.47 18.59
C ASP A 593 -23.08 -26.78 19.16
N LEU A 594 -23.30 -25.74 19.97
CA LEU A 594 -22.31 -24.84 20.58
C LEU A 594 -22.40 -24.95 22.12
N PRO A 595 -21.94 -26.07 22.71
CA PRO A 595 -22.23 -26.41 24.10
C PRO A 595 -21.53 -25.52 25.13
N VAL A 596 -20.40 -24.91 24.78
CA VAL A 596 -19.66 -24.01 25.69
C VAL A 596 -20.14 -22.57 25.51
N LYS A 597 -20.22 -21.81 26.61
CA LYS A 597 -20.57 -20.39 26.56
C LYS A 597 -19.44 -19.60 25.88
N GLY A 598 -19.74 -18.82 24.85
CA GLY A 598 -18.71 -18.06 24.14
C GLY A 598 -19.17 -17.41 22.84
N GLU A 599 -18.19 -16.84 22.12
CA GLU A 599 -18.34 -16.29 20.77
C GLU A 599 -17.89 -17.32 19.74
N TYR A 600 -18.70 -17.50 18.69
CA TYR A 600 -18.47 -18.46 17.61
C TYR A 600 -18.70 -17.79 16.27
N SER A 601 -17.87 -18.10 15.27
CA SER A 601 -18.18 -17.82 13.88
C SER A 601 -18.68 -19.08 13.18
N ILE A 602 -19.63 -18.90 12.29
CA ILE A 602 -20.12 -19.94 11.39
C ILE A 602 -20.03 -19.38 9.97
N ASN A 603 -19.17 -19.96 9.15
CA ASN A 603 -18.96 -19.52 7.77
C ASN A 603 -19.46 -20.60 6.82
N VAL A 604 -20.29 -20.21 5.86
CA VAL A 604 -20.86 -21.11 4.86
C VAL A 604 -20.16 -20.83 3.54
N PHE A 605 -19.64 -21.90 2.94
CA PHE A 605 -18.91 -21.87 1.70
C PHE A 605 -19.66 -22.63 0.62
N ALA A 606 -19.56 -22.15 -0.62
CA ALA A 606 -20.16 -22.77 -1.79
C ALA A 606 -19.09 -23.17 -2.81
N ARG A 607 -19.37 -24.23 -3.56
CA ARG A 607 -18.54 -24.72 -4.66
C ARG A 607 -19.39 -25.38 -5.74
N GLU A 608 -19.16 -25.04 -7.01
CA GLU A 608 -19.92 -25.59 -8.14
C GLU A 608 -19.43 -26.97 -8.62
N ASN A 609 -18.15 -27.31 -8.40
CA ASN A 609 -17.57 -28.56 -8.86
C ASN A 609 -16.72 -29.20 -7.75
N PRO A 610 -17.06 -30.42 -7.28
CA PRO A 610 -16.32 -31.10 -6.23
C PRO A 610 -14.84 -31.35 -6.54
N LYS A 611 -14.45 -31.34 -7.83
CA LYS A 611 -13.06 -31.52 -8.27
C LYS A 611 -12.20 -30.26 -8.16
N ARG A 612 -12.80 -29.09 -7.99
CA ARG A 612 -12.07 -27.81 -7.85
C ARG A 612 -11.70 -27.60 -6.39
N SER A 613 -10.51 -27.07 -6.15
CA SER A 613 -10.04 -26.78 -4.79
C SER A 613 -10.50 -25.42 -4.28
N ARG A 614 -10.96 -24.51 -5.16
CA ARG A 614 -11.51 -23.20 -4.78
C ARG A 614 -12.91 -23.34 -4.19
N VAL A 615 -13.14 -22.63 -3.09
CA VAL A 615 -14.45 -22.43 -2.46
C VAL A 615 -14.71 -20.93 -2.26
N TYR A 616 -15.96 -20.54 -2.17
CA TYR A 616 -16.37 -19.14 -2.00
C TYR A 616 -17.16 -18.98 -0.72
N ASN A 617 -16.77 -18.03 0.13
CA ASN A 617 -17.60 -17.67 1.29
C ASN A 617 -18.88 -17.00 0.77
N VAL A 618 -20.05 -17.54 1.12
CA VAL A 618 -21.35 -17.00 0.70
C VAL A 618 -22.15 -16.40 1.86
N HIS A 619 -21.80 -16.77 3.10
CA HIS A 619 -22.43 -16.20 4.29
C HIS A 619 -21.56 -16.41 5.54
N SER A 620 -21.51 -15.41 6.41
CA SER A 620 -20.80 -15.48 7.68
C SER A 620 -21.67 -15.02 8.85
N TYR A 621 -21.65 -15.77 9.95
CA TYR A 621 -22.42 -15.47 11.15
C TYR A 621 -21.52 -15.37 12.37
N LEU A 622 -21.84 -14.43 13.28
CA LEU A 622 -21.29 -14.35 14.62
C LEU A 622 -22.37 -14.74 15.65
N VAL A 623 -22.16 -15.84 16.36
CA VAL A 623 -23.12 -16.41 17.32
C VAL A 623 -22.56 -16.32 18.73
N PHE A 624 -23.35 -15.71 19.62
CA PHE A 624 -23.11 -15.70 21.06
C PHE A 624 -23.91 -16.85 21.70
N SER A 625 -23.24 -17.89 22.20
CA SER A 625 -23.89 -19.03 22.86
C SER A 625 -23.83 -18.86 24.38
N ASP A 626 -24.95 -19.04 25.08
CA ASP A 626 -24.97 -19.21 26.54
C ASP A 626 -24.61 -20.66 26.96
N GLY A 627 -24.45 -21.59 26.00
CA GLY A 627 -24.05 -22.98 26.21
C GLY A 627 -25.15 -23.90 26.78
N HIS A 628 -24.80 -25.17 26.98
CA HIS A 628 -25.62 -26.15 27.71
C HIS A 628 -24.74 -27.26 28.32
N ALA A 629 -25.29 -28.11 29.19
CA ALA A 629 -24.54 -29.16 29.87
C ALA A 629 -24.05 -30.25 28.88
N TYR A 630 -22.75 -30.57 28.91
CA TYR A 630 -22.12 -31.61 28.08
C TYR A 630 -21.26 -32.59 28.92
N ARG A 631 -20.90 -33.74 28.33
CA ARG A 631 -20.03 -34.75 28.98
C ARG A 631 -18.58 -34.57 28.55
N ASP A 632 -17.70 -34.48 29.53
CA ASP A 632 -16.26 -34.35 29.36
C ASP A 632 -15.67 -35.65 28.79
N THR A 633 -15.01 -35.57 27.64
CA THR A 633 -14.32 -36.70 26.99
C THR A 633 -12.84 -36.61 27.33
N LYS A 634 -12.26 -37.68 27.90
CA LYS A 634 -10.84 -37.75 28.33
C LYS A 634 -9.80 -37.71 27.19
N GLU A 635 -10.17 -37.26 25.99
CA GLU A 635 -9.25 -37.19 24.85
C GLU A 635 -8.37 -35.93 24.92
N GLU A 636 -7.06 -36.12 24.81
CA GLU A 636 -6.10 -35.02 24.71
C GLU A 636 -6.24 -34.32 23.35
N PHE A 637 -7.03 -33.25 23.31
CA PHE A 637 -7.09 -32.36 22.15
C PHE A 637 -5.95 -31.33 22.19
N LYS A 638 -5.09 -31.36 21.17
CA LYS A 638 -4.08 -30.32 20.92
C LYS A 638 -4.63 -29.37 19.86
N PRO A 639 -4.85 -28.09 20.18
CA PRO A 639 -5.32 -27.14 19.18
C PRO A 639 -4.27 -26.99 18.08
N THR A 640 -4.70 -27.15 16.84
CA THR A 640 -3.86 -26.88 15.67
C THR A 640 -3.61 -25.37 15.61
N ARG A 641 -2.34 -24.96 15.63
CA ARG A 641 -1.96 -23.57 15.38
C ARG A 641 -2.26 -23.23 13.93
N VAL A 642 -3.21 -22.33 13.69
CA VAL A 642 -3.47 -21.76 12.37
C VAL A 642 -2.27 -20.92 11.96
N LEU A 643 -1.62 -21.28 10.85
CA LEU A 643 -0.54 -20.48 10.28
C LEU A 643 -1.12 -19.16 9.78
N THR A 644 -0.48 -18.03 10.09
CA THR A 644 -0.95 -16.70 9.70
C THR A 644 0.25 -15.86 9.30
N GLU A 645 0.23 -15.38 8.07
CA GLU A 645 1.38 -14.70 7.46
C GLU A 645 0.93 -13.79 6.31
N THR A 646 1.57 -12.64 6.17
CA THR A 646 1.43 -11.77 5.00
C THR A 646 2.55 -12.06 4.00
N ILE A 647 2.20 -12.26 2.74
CA ILE A 647 3.12 -12.45 1.62
C ILE A 647 3.01 -11.22 0.73
N GLN A 648 4.12 -10.51 0.55
CA GLN A 648 4.22 -9.40 -0.39
C GLN A 648 4.81 -9.92 -1.71
N THR A 649 4.22 -9.58 -2.85
CA THR A 649 4.69 -10.01 -4.17
C THR A 649 4.46 -8.94 -5.23
N ALA A 650 5.34 -8.88 -6.23
CA ALA A 650 5.08 -8.11 -7.46
C ALA A 650 4.56 -9.00 -8.60
N ASP A 651 4.74 -10.31 -8.47
CA ASP A 651 4.34 -11.29 -9.46
C ASP A 651 2.81 -11.43 -9.51
N ASN A 652 2.30 -11.78 -10.69
CA ASN A 652 0.88 -12.11 -10.89
C ASN A 652 0.53 -13.52 -10.39
N GLU A 653 1.49 -14.27 -9.87
CA GLU A 653 1.31 -15.62 -9.36
C GLU A 653 1.91 -15.71 -7.95
N ALA A 654 1.16 -16.29 -7.02
CA ALA A 654 1.62 -16.55 -5.66
C ALA A 654 1.59 -18.05 -5.35
N LEU A 655 2.73 -18.58 -4.93
CA LEU A 655 2.87 -19.97 -4.48
C LEU A 655 2.67 -20.05 -2.97
N VAL A 656 1.55 -20.62 -2.55
CA VAL A 656 1.16 -20.73 -1.15
C VAL A 656 1.27 -22.19 -0.68
N PRO A 657 2.10 -22.47 0.35
CA PRO A 657 2.34 -23.84 0.78
C PRO A 657 1.16 -24.43 1.53
N ILE A 658 0.80 -25.67 1.19
CA ILE A 658 -0.18 -26.43 1.97
C ILE A 658 0.53 -27.01 3.22
N PRO A 659 0.02 -26.78 4.44
CA PRO A 659 0.57 -27.41 5.64
C PRO A 659 0.60 -28.95 5.52
N ARG A 660 1.66 -29.57 6.04
CA ARG A 660 1.85 -31.02 5.94
C ARG A 660 0.85 -31.78 6.79
N GLY A 661 0.41 -32.95 6.31
CA GLY A 661 -0.52 -33.82 7.04
C GLY A 661 -1.98 -33.68 6.60
N TYR A 662 -2.28 -32.73 5.71
CA TYR A 662 -3.61 -32.52 5.14
C TYR A 662 -3.67 -33.02 3.70
N LEU A 663 -4.72 -33.77 3.36
CA LEU A 663 -4.87 -34.45 2.06
C LEU A 663 -5.99 -33.85 1.20
N ASP A 664 -7.11 -33.48 1.83
CA ASP A 664 -8.28 -32.88 1.16
C ASP A 664 -8.41 -31.41 1.57
N VAL A 665 -7.60 -30.56 0.94
CA VAL A 665 -7.52 -29.13 1.25
C VAL A 665 -8.24 -28.31 0.20
N VAL A 666 -9.12 -27.43 0.66
CA VAL A 666 -9.77 -26.41 -0.16
C VAL A 666 -9.30 -25.01 0.22
N CYS A 667 -9.47 -24.07 -0.68
CA CYS A 667 -8.98 -22.71 -0.53
C CYS A 667 -10.08 -21.68 -0.83
N CYS A 668 -10.23 -20.69 0.04
CA CYS A 668 -11.00 -19.48 -0.21
C CYS A 668 -10.04 -18.33 -0.48
N LEU A 669 -10.05 -17.79 -1.70
CA LEU A 669 -9.30 -16.59 -2.10
C LEU A 669 -10.28 -15.46 -2.44
N GLN A 670 -10.08 -14.30 -1.83
CA GLN A 670 -10.93 -13.12 -2.01
C GLN A 670 -10.08 -11.85 -2.01
N ARG A 671 -10.32 -10.92 -2.94
CA ARG A 671 -9.73 -9.58 -2.90
C ARG A 671 -10.43 -8.76 -1.80
N LEU A 672 -9.66 -8.03 -0.99
CA LEU A 672 -10.21 -7.36 0.19
C LEU A 672 -11.03 -6.11 -0.15
N HIS A 673 -10.70 -5.42 -1.24
CA HIS A 673 -11.34 -4.18 -1.68
C HIS A 673 -12.05 -4.34 -3.03
N ALA A 674 -12.64 -5.51 -3.31
CA ALA A 674 -13.38 -5.72 -4.55
C ALA A 674 -14.43 -6.83 -4.45
N ASN A 675 -15.40 -6.74 -5.36
CA ASN A 675 -16.42 -7.74 -5.59
C ASN A 675 -16.15 -8.51 -6.88
N ASP A 676 -15.07 -9.30 -6.86
CA ASP A 676 -14.68 -10.08 -8.03
C ASP A 676 -15.71 -11.19 -8.33
N PRO A 677 -16.03 -11.41 -9.62
CA PRO A 677 -16.85 -12.55 -10.01
C PRO A 677 -16.15 -13.88 -9.66
N PRO A 678 -16.91 -14.97 -9.45
CA PRO A 678 -16.33 -16.27 -9.15
C PRO A 678 -15.50 -16.80 -10.34
N ASP A 679 -14.20 -17.05 -10.13
CA ASP A 679 -13.32 -17.69 -11.11
C ASP A 679 -12.67 -18.99 -10.58
N SER A 680 -13.19 -20.14 -10.96
CA SER A 680 -12.62 -21.42 -10.50
C SER A 680 -11.21 -21.73 -11.05
N SER A 681 -10.70 -20.96 -12.02
CA SER A 681 -9.37 -21.11 -12.63
C SER A 681 -8.26 -20.52 -11.78
N GLN A 682 -8.56 -19.46 -11.02
CA GLN A 682 -7.59 -18.64 -10.31
C GLN A 682 -6.73 -19.41 -9.28
N ILE A 683 -7.15 -20.63 -8.93
CA ILE A 683 -6.45 -21.47 -7.94
C ILE A 683 -6.26 -22.87 -8.51
N GLU A 684 -5.01 -23.30 -8.56
CA GLU A 684 -4.61 -24.67 -8.90
C GLU A 684 -3.73 -25.27 -7.79
N ILE A 685 -3.85 -26.58 -7.57
CA ILE A 685 -2.89 -27.31 -6.74
C ILE A 685 -1.80 -27.85 -7.65
N ILE A 686 -0.56 -27.44 -7.40
CA ILE A 686 0.61 -27.92 -8.12
C ILE A 686 1.49 -28.79 -7.22
N ASP A 687 2.14 -29.78 -7.82
CA ASP A 687 3.19 -30.57 -7.15
C ASP A 687 4.55 -29.91 -7.39
N HIS A 688 5.21 -29.46 -6.33
CA HIS A 688 6.55 -28.88 -6.40
C HIS A 688 7.49 -29.60 -5.43
N ASP A 689 8.52 -30.27 -5.96
CA ASP A 689 9.57 -30.95 -5.17
C ASP A 689 9.04 -31.85 -4.03
N SER A 690 7.95 -32.59 -4.27
CA SER A 690 7.25 -33.49 -3.32
C SER A 690 6.47 -32.82 -2.17
N ASP A 691 6.21 -31.51 -2.24
CA ASP A 691 5.18 -30.81 -1.44
C ASP A 691 4.06 -30.30 -2.38
N LYS A 692 2.80 -30.30 -1.91
CA LYS A 692 1.67 -29.69 -2.65
C LYS A 692 1.59 -28.19 -2.32
N LEU A 693 1.45 -27.36 -3.34
CA LEU A 693 1.30 -25.91 -3.22
C LEU A 693 0.01 -25.48 -3.90
N PHE A 694 -0.60 -24.41 -3.41
CA PHE A 694 -1.56 -23.66 -4.21
C PHE A 694 -0.80 -22.64 -5.07
N LEU A 695 -1.06 -22.65 -6.36
CA LEU A 695 -0.76 -21.55 -7.28
C LEU A 695 -2.00 -20.66 -7.32
N ALA A 696 -1.89 -19.42 -6.85
CA ALA A 696 -2.93 -18.42 -6.91
C ALA A 696 -2.58 -17.35 -7.94
N GLU A 697 -3.44 -17.17 -8.95
CA GLU A 697 -3.32 -16.09 -9.93
C GLU A 697 -3.88 -14.79 -9.34
N LEU A 698 -3.04 -13.79 -9.19
CA LEU A 698 -3.39 -12.47 -8.65
C LEU A 698 -3.46 -11.49 -9.82
N ASN A 699 -4.59 -11.47 -10.54
CA ASN A 699 -4.72 -10.75 -11.82
C ASN A 699 -4.59 -9.23 -11.68
N ASP A 700 -5.11 -8.66 -10.58
CA ASP A 700 -5.08 -7.22 -10.29
C ASP A 700 -4.12 -6.92 -9.13
N TYR A 701 -3.62 -5.69 -9.05
CA TYR A 701 -2.87 -5.22 -7.89
C TYR A 701 -3.80 -5.05 -6.70
N GLY A 702 -3.28 -5.26 -5.48
CA GLY A 702 -4.03 -5.09 -4.25
C GLY A 702 -3.84 -6.20 -3.22
N GLU A 703 -4.58 -6.11 -2.12
CA GLU A 703 -4.60 -7.06 -1.02
C GLU A 703 -5.65 -8.16 -1.21
N TYR A 704 -5.23 -9.41 -1.06
CA TYR A 704 -6.06 -10.60 -1.13
C TYR A 704 -5.97 -11.37 0.18
N MET A 705 -7.08 -11.98 0.58
CA MET A 705 -7.13 -12.90 1.70
C MET A 705 -7.36 -14.32 1.22
N MET A 706 -6.39 -15.19 1.55
CA MET A 706 -6.40 -16.60 1.20
C MET A 706 -6.47 -17.47 2.46
N ASN A 707 -7.57 -18.20 2.64
CA ASN A 707 -7.76 -19.11 3.76
C ASN A 707 -7.76 -20.56 3.25
N LEU A 708 -6.95 -21.41 3.90
CA LEU A 708 -6.86 -22.84 3.62
C LEU A 708 -7.65 -23.63 4.64
N TYR A 709 -8.42 -24.61 4.16
CA TYR A 709 -9.28 -25.43 4.97
C TYR A 709 -9.04 -26.91 4.71
N ASP A 710 -8.88 -27.68 5.78
CA ASP A 710 -8.97 -29.13 5.73
C ASP A 710 -10.45 -29.54 5.72
N LYS A 711 -10.83 -30.36 4.74
CA LYS A 711 -12.20 -30.83 4.56
C LYS A 711 -12.35 -32.23 5.14
N ASP A 712 -13.34 -32.41 6.00
CA ASP A 712 -13.70 -33.74 6.50
C ASP A 712 -14.74 -34.45 5.59
N GLU A 713 -14.98 -35.74 5.88
CA GLU A 713 -15.93 -36.56 5.12
C GLU A 713 -17.39 -36.05 5.17
N PHE A 714 -17.72 -35.19 6.14
CA PHE A 714 -19.07 -34.63 6.34
C PHE A 714 -19.25 -33.24 5.73
N GLY A 715 -18.18 -32.63 5.20
CA GLY A 715 -18.19 -31.29 4.63
C GLY A 715 -18.00 -30.16 5.66
N LEU A 716 -17.52 -30.50 6.86
CA LEU A 716 -17.02 -29.53 7.84
C LEU A 716 -15.61 -29.11 7.43
N LEU A 717 -15.37 -27.80 7.48
CA LEU A 717 -14.10 -27.19 7.15
C LEU A 717 -13.39 -26.75 8.43
N ASN A 718 -12.11 -27.09 8.54
CA ASN A 718 -11.24 -26.62 9.61
C ASN A 718 -10.18 -25.70 9.01
N CYS A 719 -10.15 -24.43 9.43
CA CYS A 719 -9.12 -23.49 8.98
C CYS A 719 -7.73 -23.96 9.46
N ILE A 720 -6.81 -24.17 8.52
CA ILE A 720 -5.44 -24.64 8.80
C ILE A 720 -4.39 -23.56 8.56
N ALA A 721 -4.67 -22.61 7.66
CA ALA A 721 -3.79 -21.48 7.39
C ALA A 721 -4.57 -20.27 6.84
N ARG A 722 -4.05 -19.08 7.10
CA ARG A 722 -4.53 -17.80 6.59
C ARG A 722 -3.34 -17.01 6.04
N TYR A 723 -3.43 -16.55 4.81
CA TYR A 723 -2.40 -15.79 4.13
C TYR A 723 -2.97 -14.51 3.55
N GLN A 724 -2.41 -13.37 3.92
CA GLN A 724 -2.70 -12.14 3.22
C GLN A 724 -1.69 -11.96 2.09
N LEU A 725 -2.16 -11.95 0.85
CA LEU A 725 -1.31 -11.80 -0.33
C LEU A 725 -1.44 -10.36 -0.80
N ASN A 726 -0.37 -9.59 -0.69
CA ASN A 726 -0.34 -8.19 -1.10
C ASN A 726 0.43 -8.11 -2.42
N ARG A 727 -0.31 -8.00 -3.53
CA ARG A 727 0.27 -7.78 -4.84
C ARG A 727 0.46 -6.28 -5.05
N LYS A 728 1.71 -5.84 -5.08
CA LYS A 728 2.07 -4.43 -5.23
C LYS A 728 3.04 -4.24 -6.38
N THR A 729 3.20 -3.03 -6.86
CA THR A 729 4.29 -2.72 -7.79
C THR A 729 5.64 -2.88 -7.07
N THR A 730 6.70 -3.18 -7.82
CA THR A 730 8.06 -3.28 -7.25
C THR A 730 8.48 -2.00 -6.53
N THR A 731 8.04 -0.84 -7.02
CA THR A 731 8.30 0.47 -6.42
C THR A 731 7.67 0.60 -5.03
N GLU A 732 6.38 0.27 -4.89
CA GLU A 732 5.65 0.30 -3.61
C GLU A 732 6.26 -0.65 -2.57
N LEU A 733 6.70 -1.83 -2.98
CA LEU A 733 7.35 -2.81 -2.09
C LEU A 733 8.65 -2.29 -1.47
N MET A 734 9.41 -1.48 -2.21
CA MET A 734 10.70 -0.96 -1.75
C MET A 734 10.59 0.32 -0.92
N GLN A 735 9.53 1.10 -1.12
CA GLN A 735 9.42 2.46 -0.61
C GLN A 735 8.44 2.61 0.55
N ASP A 736 7.43 1.74 0.64
CA ASP A 736 6.40 1.84 1.67
C ASP A 736 6.62 0.90 2.86
N ASP A 737 7.68 0.09 2.83
CA ASP A 737 8.03 -0.82 3.92
C ASP A 737 8.51 -0.04 5.16
N PRO A 738 7.82 -0.17 6.32
CA PRO A 738 8.18 0.54 7.53
C PRO A 738 9.59 0.21 8.05
N MET A 739 10.09 -1.01 7.87
CA MET A 739 11.44 -1.39 8.30
C MET A 739 12.49 -0.66 7.46
N VAL A 740 12.28 -0.55 6.15
CA VAL A 740 13.17 0.21 5.25
C VAL A 740 13.21 1.69 5.63
N ILE A 741 12.06 2.28 5.98
CA ILE A 741 11.99 3.68 6.45
C ILE A 741 12.77 3.83 7.77
N MET A 742 12.55 2.93 8.73
CA MET A 742 13.21 3.00 10.04
C MET A 742 14.71 2.76 9.98
N ASP A 743 15.18 1.86 9.11
CA ASP A 743 16.61 1.62 8.94
C ASP A 743 17.31 2.84 8.31
N ARG A 744 16.67 3.51 7.34
CA ARG A 744 17.18 4.78 6.79
C ARG A 744 17.27 5.87 7.86
N ILE A 745 16.30 5.96 8.77
CA ILE A 745 16.33 6.94 9.87
C ILE A 745 17.48 6.63 10.83
N LYS A 746 17.67 5.35 11.21
CA LYS A 746 18.77 4.96 12.11
C LYS A 746 20.14 5.25 11.49
N GLU A 747 20.33 4.90 10.21
CA GLU A 747 21.56 5.21 9.47
C GLU A 747 21.86 6.73 9.49
N GLU A 748 20.83 7.59 9.42
CA GLU A 748 21.01 9.04 9.48
C GLU A 748 21.28 9.56 10.89
N VAL A 749 20.63 9.01 11.93
CA VAL A 749 20.83 9.43 13.33
C VAL A 749 22.22 9.04 13.84
N GLU A 750 22.69 7.81 13.54
CA GLU A 750 24.01 7.34 13.97
C GLU A 750 25.15 8.17 13.34
N GLU A 751 25.01 8.63 12.09
CA GLU A 751 26.02 9.46 11.42
C GLU A 751 26.06 10.93 11.91
N ASP A 752 24.91 11.49 12.33
CA ASP A 752 24.86 12.85 12.91
C ASP A 752 25.51 12.91 14.30
N GLU A 753 25.37 11.84 15.10
CA GLU A 753 26.08 11.70 16.38
C GLU A 753 27.60 11.64 16.17
N ASP A 754 28.09 10.87 15.19
CA ASP A 754 29.51 10.74 14.83
C ASP A 754 30.15 12.07 14.39
N LYS A 755 29.41 12.94 13.70
CA LYS A 755 29.87 14.28 13.29
C LYS A 755 29.88 15.29 14.43
N SER A 756 29.03 15.10 15.43
CA SER A 756 29.00 15.95 16.63
C SER A 756 30.22 15.70 17.53
N GLU A 757 30.72 14.46 17.59
CA GLU A 757 31.92 14.09 18.35
C GLU A 757 33.23 14.51 17.67
N THR A 758 33.27 14.64 16.34
CA THR A 758 34.47 15.05 15.59
C THR A 758 34.67 16.57 15.44
N LYS A 759 33.76 17.43 15.95
CA LYS A 759 33.90 18.89 15.91
C LYS A 759 34.83 19.51 16.97
N SER A 760 35.67 18.69 17.60
CA SER A 760 36.83 19.14 18.37
C SER A 760 38.12 18.49 17.87
N GLU A 761 38.52 18.74 16.62
CA GLU A 761 39.94 18.90 16.24
C GLU A 761 40.10 19.32 14.75
N THR A 762 40.54 20.56 14.57
CA THR A 762 41.30 21.11 13.43
C THR A 762 40.67 21.21 12.02
N MET A 763 40.57 22.48 11.59
CA MET A 763 40.78 22.95 10.21
C MET A 763 42.02 22.30 9.56
N ASP A 764 41.83 21.57 8.47
CA ASP A 764 42.48 21.77 7.16
C ASP A 764 42.34 20.47 6.34
N ARG A 765 41.67 20.55 5.19
CA ARG A 765 42.10 19.95 3.90
C ARG A 765 41.07 20.16 2.81
N LYS A 766 41.40 21.06 1.88
CA LYS A 766 40.88 21.04 0.50
C LYS A 766 41.59 19.97 -0.33
N LYS A 767 40.84 19.47 -1.31
CA LYS A 767 41.20 18.67 -2.52
C LYS A 767 41.05 17.16 -2.40
N THR A 768 40.02 16.64 -3.07
CA THR A 768 40.19 15.69 -4.19
C THR A 768 39.00 15.83 -5.13
N GLY A 769 39.27 15.98 -6.44
CA GLY A 769 38.24 15.94 -7.46
C GLY A 769 37.83 14.49 -7.70
N ALA A 770 36.57 14.15 -7.48
CA ALA A 770 35.98 12.90 -7.94
C ALA A 770 35.52 13.08 -9.40
N THR A 771 36.10 12.29 -10.30
CA THR A 771 35.90 12.36 -11.76
C THR A 771 34.46 12.03 -12.14
N LEU A 772 33.89 12.73 -13.14
CA LEU A 772 32.56 12.49 -13.73
C LEU A 772 32.29 11.00 -14.08
N ASP A 773 33.34 10.22 -14.34
CA ASP A 773 33.30 8.77 -14.59
C ASP A 773 32.88 7.93 -13.37
N MET A 774 33.28 8.34 -12.16
CA MET A 774 32.89 7.68 -10.90
C MET A 774 31.39 7.87 -10.65
N VAL A 775 30.87 9.07 -10.89
CA VAL A 775 29.43 9.38 -10.78
C VAL A 775 28.62 8.59 -11.81
N ARG A 776 29.10 8.50 -13.06
CA ARG A 776 28.44 7.70 -14.12
C ARG A 776 28.44 6.20 -13.79
N LYS A 777 29.55 5.63 -13.34
CA LYS A 777 29.64 4.22 -12.94
C LYS A 777 28.81 3.90 -11.70
N ARG A 778 28.74 4.82 -10.73
CA ARG A 778 27.85 4.72 -9.56
C ARG A 778 26.37 4.69 -9.97
N ARG A 779 25.96 5.58 -10.88
CA ARG A 779 24.60 5.63 -11.46
C ARG A 779 24.29 4.35 -12.27
N HIS A 780 25.28 3.80 -12.97
CA HIS A 780 25.14 2.55 -13.74
C HIS A 780 25.00 1.31 -12.85
N ILE A 781 25.72 1.24 -11.73
CA ILE A 781 25.53 0.19 -10.71
C ILE A 781 24.13 0.26 -10.12
N LEU A 782 23.62 1.46 -9.81
CA LEU A 782 22.25 1.63 -9.30
C LEU A 782 21.19 1.19 -10.33
N MET A 783 21.38 1.52 -11.60
CA MET A 783 20.50 1.09 -12.69
C MET A 783 20.51 -0.44 -12.86
N LEU A 784 21.69 -1.09 -12.81
CA LEU A 784 21.78 -2.54 -12.94
C LEU A 784 21.40 -3.28 -11.66
N LYS A 785 21.51 -2.66 -10.48
CA LYS A 785 20.86 -3.15 -9.26
C LYS A 785 19.35 -3.26 -9.47
N ARG A 786 18.73 -2.20 -10.01
CA ARG A 786 17.30 -2.19 -10.36
C ARG A 786 16.97 -3.28 -11.39
N ARG A 787 17.74 -3.36 -12.48
CA ARG A 787 17.56 -4.37 -13.53
C ARG A 787 17.83 -5.82 -13.06
N ALA A 788 18.79 -6.05 -12.17
CA ALA A 788 19.09 -7.36 -11.62
C ALA A 788 17.99 -7.85 -10.65
N MET A 789 17.28 -6.91 -9.99
CA MET A 789 16.06 -7.23 -9.24
C MET A 789 14.88 -7.55 -10.17
N GLU A 790 14.78 -6.88 -11.32
CA GLU A 790 13.70 -7.07 -12.30
C GLU A 790 13.89 -8.31 -13.21
N LEU A 791 15.15 -8.64 -13.59
CA LEU A 791 15.47 -9.63 -14.64
C LEU A 791 16.47 -10.72 -14.19
N GLY A 792 17.04 -10.64 -12.98
CA GLY A 792 17.95 -11.66 -12.44
C GLY A 792 19.35 -11.72 -13.07
N ASP A 793 19.81 -10.66 -13.73
CA ASP A 793 21.11 -10.62 -14.45
C ASP A 793 22.32 -10.42 -13.50
N ARG A 794 22.73 -11.52 -12.86
CA ARG A 794 23.82 -11.56 -11.87
C ARG A 794 25.19 -11.21 -12.45
N ASP A 795 25.53 -11.78 -13.60
CA ASP A 795 26.90 -11.71 -14.16
C ASP A 795 27.24 -10.27 -14.59
N ALA A 796 26.24 -9.50 -15.04
CA ALA A 796 26.39 -8.08 -15.33
C ALA A 796 26.67 -7.24 -14.06
N LEU A 797 26.00 -7.55 -12.95
CA LEU A 797 26.21 -6.86 -11.66
C LEU A 797 27.62 -7.12 -11.10
N GLU A 798 28.11 -8.36 -11.20
CA GLU A 798 29.44 -8.76 -10.74
C GLU A 798 30.56 -8.05 -11.52
N GLN A 799 30.48 -8.01 -12.87
CA GLN A 799 31.48 -7.33 -13.69
C GLN A 799 31.58 -5.82 -13.42
N LEU A 800 30.47 -5.18 -13.07
CA LEU A 800 30.44 -3.75 -12.75
C LEU A 800 30.90 -3.42 -11.35
N ILE A 801 30.64 -4.28 -10.37
CA ILE A 801 31.25 -4.17 -9.04
C ILE A 801 32.78 -4.17 -9.18
N ILE A 802 33.33 -5.11 -9.95
CA ILE A 802 34.78 -5.19 -10.24
C ILE A 802 35.26 -3.90 -10.93
N ALA A 803 34.59 -3.48 -12.01
CA ALA A 803 34.97 -2.27 -12.75
C ALA A 803 34.86 -0.97 -11.93
N TYR A 804 34.00 -0.94 -10.90
CA TYR A 804 33.87 0.18 -9.98
C TYR A 804 34.92 0.13 -8.86
N GLU A 805 35.27 -1.05 -8.35
CA GLU A 805 36.38 -1.23 -7.41
C GLU A 805 37.73 -0.79 -8.00
N GLU A 806 37.94 -0.98 -9.31
CA GLU A 806 39.11 -0.47 -10.04
C GLU A 806 39.24 1.06 -9.98
N THR A 807 38.14 1.79 -9.71
CA THR A 807 38.16 3.25 -9.51
C THR A 807 38.66 3.68 -8.14
N LYS A 808 38.97 2.72 -7.25
CA LYS A 808 39.36 2.93 -5.85
C LYS A 808 38.36 3.82 -5.09
N PRO A 809 37.08 3.42 -5.00
CA PRO A 809 36.09 4.11 -4.18
C PRO A 809 36.49 4.04 -2.70
N ALA A 810 35.86 4.87 -1.86
CA ALA A 810 36.08 4.82 -0.42
C ALA A 810 35.82 3.40 0.13
N GLU A 811 36.60 2.98 1.13
CA GLU A 811 36.61 1.60 1.66
C GLU A 811 35.22 1.15 2.18
N ASN A 812 34.36 2.11 2.56
CA ASN A 812 32.99 1.92 3.02
C ASN A 812 31.91 2.52 2.07
N ASP A 813 32.11 2.53 0.74
CA ASP A 813 31.10 3.04 -0.21
C ASP A 813 29.76 2.29 -0.05
N PRO A 814 28.65 2.96 0.34
CA PRO A 814 27.35 2.32 0.58
C PRO A 814 26.76 1.64 -0.66
N THR A 815 27.07 2.18 -1.84
CA THR A 815 26.63 1.64 -3.14
C THR A 815 27.30 0.31 -3.40
N LEU A 816 28.61 0.22 -3.13
CA LEU A 816 29.38 -1.00 -3.27
C LEU A 816 28.94 -2.05 -2.24
N THR A 817 28.74 -1.63 -0.98
CA THR A 817 28.27 -2.50 0.09
C THR A 817 26.88 -3.07 -0.20
N SER A 818 25.93 -2.23 -0.65
CA SER A 818 24.59 -2.65 -1.02
C SER A 818 24.59 -3.56 -2.25
N ALA A 819 25.40 -3.26 -3.27
CA ALA A 819 25.53 -4.11 -4.46
C ALA A 819 26.16 -5.47 -4.13
N ARG A 820 27.15 -5.51 -3.23
CA ARG A 820 27.74 -6.75 -2.70
C ARG A 820 26.73 -7.57 -1.90
N LYS A 821 25.90 -6.94 -1.06
CA LYS A 821 24.81 -7.62 -0.34
C LYS A 821 23.81 -8.26 -1.31
N LEU A 822 23.40 -7.53 -2.36
CA LEU A 822 22.50 -8.08 -3.39
C LEU A 822 23.16 -9.23 -4.19
N LEU A 823 24.43 -9.08 -4.58
CA LEU A 823 25.17 -10.13 -5.26
C LEU A 823 25.33 -11.38 -4.36
N HIS A 824 25.55 -11.18 -3.07
CA HIS A 824 25.61 -12.26 -2.08
C HIS A 824 24.27 -13.00 -1.98
N LEU A 825 23.14 -12.28 -1.95
CA LEU A 825 21.80 -12.85 -1.96
C LEU A 825 21.53 -13.67 -3.22
N LEU A 826 21.83 -13.13 -4.41
CA LEU A 826 21.64 -13.83 -5.69
C LEU A 826 22.51 -15.10 -5.78
N ASN A 827 23.76 -15.03 -5.32
CA ASN A 827 24.63 -16.19 -5.26
C ASN A 827 24.13 -17.25 -4.28
N ALA A 828 23.63 -16.85 -3.11
CA ALA A 828 23.05 -17.76 -2.14
C ALA A 828 21.79 -18.45 -2.70
N LYS A 829 20.95 -17.72 -3.45
CA LYS A 829 19.79 -18.28 -4.17
C LYS A 829 20.18 -19.38 -5.16
N ASP A 830 21.17 -19.12 -6.01
CA ASP A 830 21.67 -20.10 -7.00
C ASP A 830 22.27 -21.34 -6.32
N GLN A 831 23.08 -21.13 -5.28
CA GLN A 831 23.71 -22.21 -4.52
C GLN A 831 22.67 -23.06 -3.78
N LEU A 832 21.64 -22.44 -3.21
CA LEU A 832 20.52 -23.13 -2.56
C LEU A 832 19.73 -23.96 -3.56
N ALA A 833 19.46 -23.42 -4.75
CA ALA A 833 18.79 -24.15 -5.83
C ALA A 833 19.63 -25.33 -6.36
N ALA A 834 20.96 -25.16 -6.50
CA ALA A 834 21.86 -26.24 -6.90
C ALA A 834 22.01 -27.32 -5.81
N ALA A 835 22.12 -26.92 -4.54
CA ALA A 835 22.20 -27.84 -3.41
C ALA A 835 20.91 -28.65 -3.23
N SER A 836 19.75 -28.02 -3.43
CA SER A 836 18.44 -28.67 -3.39
C SER A 836 18.29 -29.72 -4.51
N ARG A 837 18.76 -29.41 -5.73
CA ARG A 837 18.79 -30.36 -6.86
C ARG A 837 19.72 -31.55 -6.62
N THR A 838 20.89 -31.33 -6.02
CA THR A 838 21.87 -32.40 -5.74
C THR A 838 21.50 -33.28 -4.54
N ARG A 839 20.55 -32.86 -3.69
CA ARG A 839 20.00 -33.61 -2.53
C ARG A 839 21.07 -34.18 -1.60
N HIS A 840 22.20 -33.51 -1.49
CA HIS A 840 23.31 -33.91 -0.63
C HIS A 840 23.22 -33.17 0.70
N LEU A 841 22.92 -33.88 1.81
CA LEU A 841 22.55 -33.28 3.09
C LEU A 841 23.54 -32.21 3.58
N GLU A 842 24.84 -32.49 3.56
CA GLU A 842 25.84 -31.53 4.05
C GLU A 842 26.03 -30.31 3.14
N LYS A 843 25.83 -30.46 1.82
CA LYS A 843 25.87 -29.33 0.89
C LYS A 843 24.62 -28.46 1.05
N LEU A 844 23.46 -29.09 1.28
CA LEU A 844 22.20 -28.43 1.53
C LEU A 844 22.20 -27.67 2.87
N LYS A 845 22.71 -28.28 3.96
CA LYS A 845 22.90 -27.60 5.25
C LYS A 845 23.79 -26.36 5.14
N ARG A 846 24.85 -26.43 4.35
CA ARG A 846 25.74 -25.29 4.10
C ARG A 846 25.02 -24.19 3.30
N ALA A 847 24.39 -24.55 2.19
CA ALA A 847 23.67 -23.59 1.35
C ALA A 847 22.49 -22.92 2.09
N ILE A 848 21.78 -23.65 2.97
CA ILE A 848 20.72 -23.07 3.83
C ILE A 848 21.31 -22.03 4.79
N ARG A 849 22.48 -22.30 5.36
CA ARG A 849 23.14 -21.38 6.29
C ARG A 849 23.58 -20.11 5.57
N GLU A 850 24.25 -20.27 4.44
CA GLU A 850 24.67 -19.15 3.57
C GLU A 850 23.45 -18.35 3.08
N ALA A 851 22.35 -19.01 2.72
CA ALA A 851 21.10 -18.34 2.35
C ALA A 851 20.46 -17.59 3.53
N LYS A 852 20.47 -18.14 4.75
CA LYS A 852 19.99 -17.44 5.95
C LYS A 852 20.84 -16.22 6.29
N GLU A 853 22.16 -16.34 6.14
CA GLU A 853 23.10 -15.23 6.36
C GLU A 853 22.92 -14.12 5.32
N ALA A 854 22.56 -14.46 4.07
CA ALA A 854 22.35 -13.52 2.98
C ALA A 854 20.92 -12.94 2.87
N ASN A 855 19.95 -13.47 3.63
CA ASN A 855 18.52 -13.15 3.50
C ASN A 855 18.10 -11.94 4.36
N TYR A 856 18.71 -10.79 4.10
CA TYR A 856 18.48 -9.57 4.88
C TYR A 856 17.04 -9.01 4.72
N ASP A 857 16.40 -9.21 3.56
CA ASP A 857 15.09 -8.63 3.21
C ASP A 857 13.94 -9.67 3.15
N GLY A 858 14.15 -10.88 3.66
CA GLY A 858 13.13 -11.95 3.63
C GLY A 858 12.82 -12.53 2.24
N ILE A 859 13.46 -12.04 1.18
CA ILE A 859 13.26 -12.44 -0.23
C ILE A 859 13.46 -13.95 -0.45
N LEU A 860 14.35 -14.59 0.31
CA LEU A 860 14.63 -16.03 0.22
C LEU A 860 13.83 -16.88 1.23
N ASN A 861 12.89 -16.31 1.98
CA ASN A 861 12.15 -17.03 3.05
C ASN A 861 11.53 -18.34 2.53
N LEU A 862 10.85 -18.29 1.38
CA LEU A 862 10.22 -19.47 0.80
C LEU A 862 11.25 -20.52 0.36
N GLN A 863 12.33 -20.10 -0.30
CA GLN A 863 13.41 -20.98 -0.76
C GLN A 863 14.16 -21.61 0.42
N ILE A 864 14.33 -20.87 1.52
CA ILE A 864 14.95 -21.36 2.76
C ILE A 864 14.02 -22.37 3.43
N VAL A 865 12.74 -22.06 3.61
CA VAL A 865 11.77 -22.97 4.24
C VAL A 865 11.64 -24.28 3.45
N THR A 866 11.57 -24.21 2.12
CA THR A 866 11.54 -25.40 1.24
C THR A 866 12.84 -26.21 1.33
N ALA A 867 14.00 -25.55 1.35
CA ALA A 867 15.28 -26.22 1.52
C ALA A 867 15.45 -26.85 2.93
N GLU A 868 14.99 -26.19 4.00
CA GLU A 868 15.00 -26.73 5.37
C GLU A 868 14.10 -27.96 5.52
N ARG A 869 12.94 -27.92 4.89
CA ARG A 869 12.04 -29.07 4.79
C ARG A 869 12.70 -30.26 4.08
N LEU A 870 13.42 -30.00 2.99
CA LEU A 870 14.18 -31.02 2.26
C LEU A 870 15.36 -31.55 3.11
N ARG A 871 16.06 -30.69 3.84
CA ARG A 871 17.12 -31.07 4.79
C ARG A 871 16.59 -32.03 5.85
N ASP A 872 15.46 -31.72 6.46
CA ASP A 872 14.87 -32.54 7.53
C ASP A 872 14.43 -33.91 7.01
N LYS A 873 13.89 -33.96 5.78
CA LYS A 873 13.56 -35.20 5.07
C LYS A 873 14.81 -36.06 4.85
N LEU A 874 15.87 -35.49 4.27
CA LEU A 874 17.12 -36.19 4.01
C LEU A 874 17.79 -36.68 5.31
N ALA A 875 17.78 -35.86 6.37
CA ALA A 875 18.32 -36.23 7.69
C ALA A 875 17.55 -37.40 8.32
N ARG A 876 16.22 -37.43 8.15
CA ARG A 876 15.38 -38.55 8.62
C ARG A 876 15.71 -39.85 7.90
N ILE A 877 15.83 -39.82 6.57
CA ILE A 877 16.21 -40.99 5.76
C ILE A 877 17.59 -41.51 6.18
N GLU A 878 18.55 -40.61 6.39
CA GLU A 878 19.90 -40.98 6.80
C GLU A 878 19.93 -41.57 8.21
N LYS A 879 19.13 -41.03 9.15
CA LYS A 879 18.94 -41.60 10.49
C LYS A 879 18.36 -43.01 10.45
N LEU A 880 17.33 -43.24 9.62
CA LEU A 880 16.74 -44.57 9.45
C LEU A 880 17.77 -45.58 8.91
N ARG A 881 18.62 -45.18 7.94
CA ARG A 881 19.71 -46.03 7.44
C ARG A 881 20.77 -46.28 8.52
N HIS A 882 21.17 -45.26 9.26
CA HIS A 882 22.20 -45.35 10.29
C HIS A 882 21.84 -46.35 11.40
N ASN A 883 20.58 -46.39 11.82
CA ASN A 883 20.08 -47.33 12.84
C ASN A 883 20.30 -48.80 12.46
N ILE A 884 20.25 -49.14 11.17
CA ILE A 884 20.57 -50.49 10.68
C ILE A 884 22.08 -50.69 10.52
N LEU A 885 22.78 -49.68 9.99
CA LEU A 885 24.20 -49.80 9.65
C LEU A 885 25.12 -49.89 10.88
N VAL A 886 24.71 -49.33 12.02
CA VAL A 886 25.46 -49.36 13.29
C VAL A 886 25.01 -50.52 14.20
N MET A 887 24.08 -51.36 13.74
CA MET A 887 23.68 -52.58 14.45
C MET A 887 24.91 -53.45 14.73
N ASP A 888 25.05 -53.92 15.97
CA ASP A 888 26.15 -54.77 16.39
C ASP A 888 26.10 -56.14 15.68
N GLN A 889 27.28 -56.69 15.40
CA GLN A 889 27.38 -57.96 14.66
C GLN A 889 26.71 -59.13 15.38
N SER A 890 26.59 -59.08 16.71
CA SER A 890 25.85 -60.06 17.52
C SER A 890 24.33 -59.99 17.29
N THR A 891 23.72 -58.81 17.31
CA THR A 891 22.28 -58.63 17.02
C THR A 891 21.94 -58.99 15.57
N ALA A 892 22.80 -58.67 14.61
CA ALA A 892 22.63 -59.12 13.22
C ALA A 892 22.83 -60.64 13.07
N ALA A 893 23.63 -61.27 13.94
CA ALA A 893 23.81 -62.71 13.97
C ALA A 893 22.62 -63.47 14.55
N GLU A 894 21.92 -62.89 15.53
CA GLU A 894 20.69 -63.43 16.13
C GLU A 894 19.62 -63.76 15.08
N LEU A 895 19.39 -62.86 14.12
CA LEU A 895 18.40 -63.06 13.06
C LEU A 895 18.67 -64.32 12.21
N ARG A 896 19.92 -64.79 12.16
CA ARG A 896 20.32 -65.98 11.41
C ARG A 896 20.11 -67.28 12.19
N THR A 897 20.01 -67.25 13.51
CA THR A 897 19.91 -68.47 14.35
C THR A 897 18.49 -69.01 14.47
N TYR A 898 17.47 -68.22 14.10
CA TYR A 898 16.08 -68.66 14.11
C TYR A 898 15.82 -69.79 13.10
N THR A 899 15.59 -71.01 13.61
CA THR A 899 15.17 -72.14 12.77
C THR A 899 13.69 -72.02 12.38
N HIS A 900 12.87 -71.46 13.28
CA HIS A 900 11.46 -71.11 13.07
C HIS A 900 11.24 -69.70 13.66
N PRO A 901 11.33 -68.63 12.86
CA PRO A 901 11.25 -67.26 13.36
C PRO A 901 9.82 -66.93 13.82
N PRO A 902 9.67 -66.11 14.88
CA PRO A 902 8.40 -65.49 15.19
C PRO A 902 7.85 -64.70 14.00
N GLU A 903 6.53 -64.66 13.85
CA GLU A 903 5.89 -64.13 12.64
C GLU A 903 6.21 -62.65 12.40
N GLY A 904 6.27 -61.82 13.45
CA GLY A 904 6.67 -60.42 13.35
C GLY A 904 8.13 -60.23 12.91
N VAL A 905 9.05 -61.09 13.36
CA VAL A 905 10.47 -61.09 12.93
C VAL A 905 10.58 -61.47 11.46
N ARG A 906 9.86 -62.53 11.05
CA ARG A 906 9.82 -63.01 9.67
C ARG A 906 9.30 -61.94 8.72
N GLN A 907 8.15 -61.33 9.04
CA GLN A 907 7.52 -60.32 8.20
C GLN A 907 8.33 -59.03 8.11
N SER A 908 9.01 -58.62 9.18
CA SER A 908 9.92 -57.46 9.17
C SER A 908 11.06 -57.61 8.16
N ILE A 909 11.70 -58.78 8.14
CA ILE A 909 12.78 -59.07 7.18
C ILE A 909 12.23 -59.22 5.76
N MET A 910 11.07 -59.86 5.61
CA MET A 910 10.43 -59.99 4.30
C MET A 910 10.11 -58.64 3.66
N ALA A 911 9.56 -57.69 4.42
CA ALA A 911 9.25 -56.36 3.89
C ALA A 911 10.50 -55.59 3.44
N VAL A 912 11.61 -55.71 4.18
CA VAL A 912 12.91 -55.16 3.76
C VAL A 912 13.37 -55.78 2.45
N LEU A 913 13.29 -57.11 2.33
CA LEU A 913 13.70 -57.81 1.10
C LEU A 913 12.81 -57.48 -0.10
N VAL A 914 11.50 -57.27 0.13
CA VAL A 914 10.56 -56.80 -0.91
C VAL A 914 10.95 -55.39 -1.38
N LEU A 915 11.21 -54.46 -0.45
CA LEU A 915 11.68 -53.11 -0.79
C LEU A 915 13.01 -53.13 -1.56
N LEU A 916 13.90 -54.08 -1.27
CA LEU A 916 15.16 -54.27 -1.98
C LEU A 916 15.03 -55.10 -3.28
N GLU A 917 13.80 -55.30 -3.78
CA GLU A 917 13.44 -55.97 -5.03
C GLU A 917 13.89 -57.44 -5.15
N TYR A 918 13.94 -58.18 -4.04
CA TYR A 918 14.17 -59.61 -4.11
C TYR A 918 12.92 -60.36 -4.62
N PRO A 919 13.08 -61.41 -5.47
CA PRO A 919 11.95 -62.13 -6.03
C PRO A 919 11.03 -62.76 -4.98
N ARG A 920 9.72 -62.64 -5.17
CA ARG A 920 8.68 -63.10 -4.23
C ARG A 920 8.79 -64.58 -3.84
N LYS A 921 9.28 -65.43 -4.75
CA LYS A 921 9.54 -66.86 -4.52
C LYS A 921 10.64 -67.10 -3.49
N ASP A 922 11.63 -66.21 -3.43
CA ASP A 922 12.80 -66.31 -2.57
C ASP A 922 12.51 -65.71 -1.18
N VAL A 923 11.63 -64.70 -1.11
CA VAL A 923 11.24 -64.03 0.14
C VAL A 923 10.22 -64.84 0.96
N LYS A 924 9.48 -65.77 0.35
CA LYS A 924 8.49 -66.62 1.07
C LYS A 924 9.13 -67.74 1.89
N ASP A 925 10.33 -68.20 1.51
CA ASP A 925 11.06 -69.27 2.21
C ASP A 925 12.08 -68.67 3.19
N TRP A 926 11.95 -69.02 4.48
CA TRP A 926 12.83 -68.49 5.52
C TRP A 926 14.29 -68.94 5.34
N LYS A 927 14.54 -70.16 4.85
CA LYS A 927 15.92 -70.64 4.60
C LYS A 927 16.61 -69.79 3.54
N THR A 928 15.86 -69.36 2.53
CA THR A 928 16.33 -68.43 1.51
C THR A 928 16.58 -67.03 2.08
N CYS A 929 15.69 -66.52 2.94
CA CYS A 929 15.90 -65.26 3.67
C CYS A 929 17.16 -65.29 4.55
N GLN A 930 17.40 -66.38 5.28
CA GLN A 930 18.61 -66.59 6.08
C GLN A 930 19.88 -66.62 5.22
N THR A 931 19.81 -67.23 4.04
CA THR A 931 20.91 -67.24 3.07
C THR A 931 21.24 -65.83 2.59
N ILE A 932 20.23 -65.01 2.29
CA ILE A 932 20.41 -63.61 1.89
C ILE A 932 21.02 -62.78 3.04
N LEU A 933 20.54 -62.97 4.27
CA LEU A 933 21.11 -62.33 5.46
C LEU A 933 22.57 -62.72 5.73
N SER A 934 23.02 -63.88 5.25
CA SER A 934 24.41 -64.36 5.42
C SER A 934 25.41 -63.82 4.39
N ARG A 935 24.93 -63.13 3.33
CA ARG A 935 25.80 -62.61 2.27
C ARG A 935 26.65 -61.43 2.75
N SER A 936 27.90 -61.38 2.32
CA SER A 936 28.87 -60.34 2.68
C SER A 936 29.34 -59.54 1.47
N GLY A 937 30.04 -58.43 1.71
CA GLY A 937 30.60 -57.59 0.64
C GLY A 937 29.55 -56.87 -0.20
N LYS A 938 29.61 -56.99 -1.53
CA LYS A 938 28.71 -56.29 -2.46
C LYS A 938 27.26 -56.77 -2.39
N GLU A 939 27.02 -57.99 -1.92
CA GLU A 939 25.69 -58.60 -1.83
C GLU A 939 25.07 -58.51 -0.42
N SER A 940 25.75 -57.84 0.52
CA SER A 940 25.23 -57.68 1.88
C SER A 940 23.96 -56.84 1.90
N ILE A 941 22.97 -57.29 2.68
CA ILE A 941 21.72 -56.54 2.91
C ILE A 941 22.00 -55.14 3.47
N MET A 942 23.00 -54.99 4.33
CA MET A 942 23.38 -53.69 4.92
C MET A 942 23.86 -52.71 3.85
N ARG A 943 24.64 -53.19 2.87
CA ARG A 943 25.08 -52.37 1.74
C ARG A 943 23.92 -51.97 0.83
N LYS A 944 22.99 -52.89 0.58
CA LYS A 944 21.79 -52.61 -0.22
C LYS A 944 20.86 -51.61 0.47
N VAL A 945 20.68 -51.71 1.79
CA VAL A 945 19.96 -50.72 2.61
C VAL A 945 20.61 -49.33 2.54
N SER A 946 21.95 -49.26 2.56
CA SER A 946 22.68 -48.00 2.43
C SER A 946 22.49 -47.33 1.06
N MET A 947 22.35 -48.13 0.00
CA MET A 947 22.20 -47.65 -1.38
C MET A 947 20.74 -47.48 -1.82
N PHE A 948 19.77 -47.96 -1.03
CA PHE A 948 18.35 -47.91 -1.37
C PHE A 948 17.82 -46.48 -1.32
N ASP A 949 17.35 -45.96 -2.45
CA ASP A 949 16.73 -44.64 -2.57
C ASP A 949 15.23 -44.79 -2.84
N PRO A 950 14.36 -44.32 -1.92
CA PRO A 950 12.90 -44.37 -2.05
C PRO A 950 12.37 -43.81 -3.38
N LYS A 951 13.05 -42.82 -3.99
CA LYS A 951 12.60 -42.22 -5.25
C LYS A 951 12.49 -43.22 -6.40
N TYR A 952 13.33 -44.27 -6.39
CA TYR A 952 13.35 -45.28 -7.44
C TYR A 952 12.56 -46.54 -7.08
N CYS A 953 11.95 -46.59 -5.90
CA CYS A 953 11.10 -47.69 -5.48
C CYS A 953 9.69 -47.52 -6.06
N PHE A 954 9.15 -48.55 -6.70
CA PHE A 954 7.79 -48.51 -7.23
C PHE A 954 6.74 -48.54 -6.10
N LEU A 955 5.65 -47.79 -6.29
CA LEU A 955 4.60 -47.66 -5.28
C LEU A 955 3.93 -49.00 -4.92
N ASP A 956 3.74 -49.89 -5.90
CA ASP A 956 3.17 -51.23 -5.69
C ASP A 956 4.06 -52.11 -4.80
N VAL A 957 5.38 -52.02 -4.96
CA VAL A 957 6.37 -52.72 -4.12
C VAL A 957 6.32 -52.21 -2.67
N ALA A 958 6.21 -50.89 -2.48
CA ALA A 958 6.08 -50.29 -1.15
C ALA A 958 4.76 -50.67 -0.47
N LEU A 959 3.64 -50.66 -1.19
CA LEU A 959 2.33 -51.09 -0.67
C LEU A 959 2.30 -52.59 -0.35
N GLU A 960 2.99 -53.43 -1.14
CA GLU A 960 3.16 -54.84 -0.82
C GLU A 960 3.95 -55.02 0.48
N ALA A 961 5.08 -54.32 0.62
CA ALA A 961 5.87 -54.34 1.85
C ALA A 961 5.06 -53.86 3.06
N LYS A 962 4.24 -52.80 2.90
CA LYS A 962 3.31 -52.30 3.92
C LYS A 962 2.33 -53.36 4.37
N ARG A 963 1.70 -54.07 3.44
CA ARG A 963 0.76 -55.15 3.75
C ARG A 963 1.43 -56.29 4.53
N ILE A 964 2.72 -56.54 4.27
CA ILE A 964 3.50 -57.55 5.01
C ILE A 964 3.72 -57.12 6.46
N ILE A 965 3.99 -55.85 6.75
CA ILE A 965 4.30 -55.40 8.13
C ILE A 965 3.11 -54.89 8.94
N SER A 966 2.01 -54.52 8.28
CA SER A 966 0.79 -53.95 8.91
C SER A 966 0.18 -54.76 10.07
N PRO A 967 0.28 -56.11 10.13
CA PRO A 967 -0.29 -56.87 11.25
C PRO A 967 0.44 -56.71 12.59
N PHE A 968 1.61 -56.07 12.62
CA PHE A 968 2.46 -55.97 13.81
C PHE A 968 2.82 -54.52 14.10
N THR A 969 3.04 -54.20 15.37
CA THR A 969 3.55 -52.89 15.81
C THR A 969 5.07 -52.95 16.08
N LEU A 970 5.72 -51.79 16.08
CA LEU A 970 7.17 -51.71 16.37
C LEU A 970 7.51 -52.26 17.76
N GLU A 971 6.64 -52.03 18.75
CA GLU A 971 6.84 -52.45 20.14
C GLU A 971 6.75 -53.98 20.27
N GLU A 972 5.75 -54.61 19.66
CA GLU A 972 5.59 -56.07 19.61
C GLU A 972 6.80 -56.77 18.97
N ILE A 973 7.41 -56.17 17.96
CA ILE A 973 8.61 -56.73 17.31
C ILE A 973 9.85 -56.49 18.15
N ARG A 974 9.96 -55.31 18.81
CA ARG A 974 11.10 -54.95 19.65
C ARG A 974 11.21 -55.81 20.89
N ASP A 975 10.07 -56.18 21.49
CA ASP A 975 10.01 -57.10 22.64
C ASP A 975 10.50 -58.52 22.29
N VAL A 976 10.49 -58.88 21.00
CA VAL A 976 10.91 -60.18 20.49
C VAL A 976 12.33 -60.16 19.93
N SER A 977 12.71 -59.14 19.16
CA SER A 977 14.04 -59.01 18.58
C SER A 977 14.39 -57.56 18.26
N ASN A 978 15.42 -57.04 18.92
CA ASN A 978 15.94 -55.70 18.67
C ASN A 978 16.48 -55.55 17.23
N GLY A 979 17.05 -56.61 16.67
CA GLY A 979 17.53 -56.63 15.28
C GLY A 979 16.38 -56.50 14.29
N ALA A 980 15.30 -57.28 14.49
CA ALA A 980 14.13 -57.24 13.62
C ALA A 980 13.41 -55.88 13.71
N ALA A 981 13.35 -55.28 14.90
CA ALA A 981 12.74 -53.97 15.12
C ALA A 981 13.45 -52.85 14.35
N ALA A 982 14.79 -52.89 14.25
CA ALA A 982 15.53 -51.93 13.43
C ALA A 982 15.19 -52.06 11.93
N PHE A 983 15.07 -53.30 11.43
CA PHE A 983 14.63 -53.59 10.06
C PHE A 983 13.18 -53.17 9.80
N TYR A 984 12.27 -53.43 10.75
CA TYR A 984 10.89 -52.97 10.70
C TYR A 984 10.79 -51.44 10.64
N ASN A 985 11.52 -50.75 11.51
CA ASN A 985 11.49 -49.29 11.59
C ASN A 985 12.01 -48.66 10.29
N TRP A 986 13.08 -49.21 9.71
CA TRP A 986 13.57 -48.77 8.40
C TRP A 986 12.58 -49.06 7.28
N ALA A 987 12.01 -50.27 7.22
CA ALA A 987 11.04 -50.63 6.18
C ALA A 987 9.81 -49.73 6.23
N SER A 988 9.23 -49.56 7.43
CA SER A 988 8.11 -48.65 7.67
C SER A 988 8.43 -47.21 7.28
N GLY A 989 9.61 -46.72 7.67
CA GLY A 989 10.08 -45.39 7.29
C GLY A 989 10.28 -45.24 5.77
N MET A 990 10.87 -46.21 5.09
CA MET A 990 11.06 -46.16 3.64
C MET A 990 9.73 -46.26 2.88
N ILE A 991 8.79 -47.10 3.32
CA ILE A 991 7.44 -47.20 2.77
C ILE A 991 6.75 -45.84 2.86
N HIS A 992 6.81 -45.20 4.03
CA HIS A 992 6.23 -43.89 4.24
C HIS A 992 6.83 -42.84 3.29
N GLU A 993 8.15 -42.86 3.04
CA GLU A 993 8.80 -41.96 2.08
C GLU A 993 8.36 -42.23 0.63
N VAL A 994 8.15 -43.48 0.22
CA VAL A 994 7.64 -43.83 -1.11
C VAL A 994 6.18 -43.39 -1.27
N GLU A 995 5.34 -43.62 -0.26
CA GLU A 995 3.93 -43.17 -0.26
C GLU A 995 3.81 -41.64 -0.34
N GLN A 996 4.70 -40.91 0.33
CA GLN A 996 4.75 -39.44 0.28
C GLN A 996 5.26 -38.89 -1.06
N THR A 997 6.06 -39.66 -1.82
CA THR A 997 6.67 -39.19 -3.07
C THR A 997 6.03 -39.78 -4.33
N GLY A 998 5.05 -40.68 -4.18
CA GLY A 998 4.41 -41.40 -5.28
C GLY A 998 5.25 -42.53 -5.89
N GLY A 999 6.51 -42.70 -5.46
CA GLY A 999 7.44 -43.70 -5.98
C GLY A 999 7.80 -43.54 -7.46
N ALA A 1000 8.46 -44.56 -8.01
CA ALA A 1000 8.74 -44.65 -9.45
C ALA A 1000 7.49 -45.07 -10.25
N SER A 1001 7.31 -44.53 -11.44
CA SER A 1001 6.20 -44.88 -12.35
C SER A 1001 6.57 -46.09 -13.22
N ARG A 1002 5.67 -47.08 -13.34
CA ARG A 1002 5.78 -48.16 -14.34
C ARG A 1002 5.17 -47.74 -15.69
N PRO A 1003 5.65 -48.24 -16.84
CA PRO A 1003 4.97 -48.08 -18.12
C PRO A 1003 3.52 -48.60 -18.09
N MET A 1004 2.60 -47.85 -18.70
CA MET A 1004 1.13 -47.99 -18.60
C MET A 1004 0.59 -49.41 -18.91
N ASP A 1005 1.28 -50.20 -19.73
CA ASP A 1005 0.85 -51.53 -20.18
C ASP A 1005 0.95 -52.61 -19.08
N GLU A 1006 1.79 -52.41 -18.05
CA GLU A 1006 1.87 -53.33 -16.90
C GLU A 1006 0.84 -53.01 -15.82
N TRP A 1007 0.41 -51.74 -15.71
CA TRP A 1007 -0.50 -51.26 -14.66
C TRP A 1007 -1.95 -51.76 -14.84
N MET A 1008 -2.37 -51.98 -16.09
CA MET A 1008 -3.69 -52.56 -16.40
C MET A 1008 -3.83 -54.04 -15.98
N LYS A 1009 -2.73 -54.81 -15.90
CA LYS A 1009 -2.80 -56.21 -15.45
C LYS A 1009 -2.97 -56.36 -13.93
N VAL A 1010 -2.42 -55.42 -13.15
CA VAL A 1010 -2.45 -55.48 -11.68
C VAL A 1010 -3.81 -55.04 -11.12
N THR A 1011 -4.47 -54.08 -11.77
CA THR A 1011 -5.78 -53.56 -11.35
C THR A 1011 -6.93 -54.54 -11.57
N GLU A 1012 -6.80 -55.46 -12.52
CA GLU A 1012 -7.79 -56.50 -12.81
C GLU A 1012 -7.76 -57.64 -11.77
N ASP A 1013 -6.59 -57.95 -11.22
CA ASP A 1013 -6.42 -58.96 -10.16
C ASP A 1013 -6.90 -58.47 -8.79
N VAL A 1014 -6.77 -57.17 -8.48
CA VAL A 1014 -7.22 -56.59 -7.20
C VAL A 1014 -8.75 -56.56 -7.09
N ARG A 1015 -9.45 -56.25 -8.20
CA ARG A 1015 -10.93 -56.27 -8.25
C ARG A 1015 -11.53 -57.66 -8.04
N ASN A 1016 -10.85 -58.71 -8.46
CA ASN A 1016 -11.34 -60.09 -8.31
C ASN A 1016 -11.20 -60.63 -6.87
N VAL A 1017 -10.31 -60.07 -6.05
CA VAL A 1017 -10.09 -60.50 -4.67
C VAL A 1017 -11.11 -59.87 -3.71
N GLU A 1018 -11.48 -58.60 -3.90
CA GLU A 1018 -12.47 -57.92 -3.04
C GLU A 1018 -13.87 -58.54 -3.13
N GLN A 1019 -14.26 -59.06 -4.28
CA GLN A 1019 -15.53 -59.78 -4.42
C GLN A 1019 -15.58 -61.10 -3.65
N THR A 1020 -14.42 -61.67 -3.30
CA THR A 1020 -14.33 -62.96 -2.61
C THR A 1020 -14.42 -62.84 -1.08
N ILE A 1021 -14.23 -61.63 -0.53
CA ILE A 1021 -14.23 -61.38 0.93
C ILE A 1021 -15.66 -61.13 1.49
N SER A 1022 -16.67 -60.86 0.65
CA SER A 1022 -18.06 -60.61 1.12
C SER A 1022 -18.92 -61.86 1.40
N ARG A 1023 -18.37 -63.08 1.31
CA ARG A 1023 -19.11 -64.32 1.60
C ARG A 1023 -18.49 -65.10 2.76
N GLY A 1024 -18.96 -64.83 3.98
CA GLY A 1024 -18.71 -65.65 5.18
C GLY A 1024 -19.59 -66.93 5.23
N PRO A 1025 -19.21 -67.95 6.02
CA PRO A 1025 -19.75 -69.31 5.94
C PRO A 1025 -21.04 -69.54 6.78
N ALA A 1026 -21.78 -70.59 6.40
CA ALA A 1026 -23.10 -70.95 6.90
C ALA A 1026 -23.12 -71.89 8.14
N SER A 1027 -24.14 -71.72 9.00
CA SER A 1027 -24.93 -72.70 9.80
C SER A 1027 -25.35 -72.07 11.16
N ALA A 1028 -26.55 -72.21 11.76
CA ALA A 1028 -27.71 -73.09 11.60
C ALA A 1028 -29.02 -72.46 12.19
N ARG A 1029 -30.18 -72.84 11.61
CA ARG A 1029 -31.59 -73.02 12.13
C ARG A 1029 -32.07 -72.21 13.36
N THR A 1030 -33.27 -71.61 13.49
CA THR A 1030 -34.65 -71.70 12.92
C THR A 1030 -35.45 -70.55 13.58
N SER A 1031 -36.28 -69.72 12.92
CA SER A 1031 -37.74 -69.90 12.74
C SER A 1031 -38.36 -68.60 12.16
N ARG A 1032 -39.44 -68.75 11.38
CA ARG A 1032 -40.34 -67.80 10.66
C ARG A 1032 -40.66 -66.48 11.42
N SER A 1033 -40.96 -65.32 10.78
CA SER A 1033 -41.95 -65.08 9.72
C SER A 1033 -41.89 -63.66 9.07
N HIS A 1034 -42.17 -63.64 7.75
CA HIS A 1034 -42.92 -62.65 6.92
C HIS A 1034 -42.48 -61.17 6.78
N LEU A 1035 -42.13 -60.79 5.53
CA LEU A 1035 -42.59 -59.60 4.79
C LEU A 1035 -42.36 -59.82 3.26
N PRO A 1036 -43.11 -59.14 2.35
CA PRO A 1036 -43.38 -59.58 0.97
C PRO A 1036 -42.44 -59.01 -0.11
N GLN A 1037 -42.52 -59.65 -1.28
CA GLN A 1037 -41.71 -59.47 -2.50
C GLN A 1037 -41.95 -58.14 -3.24
N LEU A 1038 -40.88 -57.63 -3.89
CA LEU A 1038 -40.90 -56.67 -5.00
C LEU A 1038 -40.46 -57.39 -6.30
N PRO A 1039 -41.04 -57.07 -7.48
CA PRO A 1039 -40.77 -57.81 -8.72
C PRO A 1039 -39.64 -57.20 -9.57
N ASP A 1040 -38.73 -58.06 -10.04
CA ASP A 1040 -37.71 -57.77 -11.06
C ASP A 1040 -38.30 -57.80 -12.48
N LYS A 1041 -38.23 -56.66 -13.20
CA LYS A 1041 -37.94 -56.61 -14.66
C LYS A 1041 -37.38 -55.24 -15.03
N LEU A 1042 -36.08 -55.18 -15.32
CA LEU A 1042 -35.42 -54.10 -16.08
C LEU A 1042 -35.07 -54.60 -17.49
N PRO A 1043 -35.33 -53.83 -18.57
CA PRO A 1043 -34.78 -54.13 -19.89
C PRO A 1043 -33.36 -53.57 -20.05
N ARG A 1044 -32.51 -54.39 -20.69
CA ARG A 1044 -31.13 -54.07 -21.09
C ARG A 1044 -31.12 -53.12 -22.29
N TYR A 1045 -30.25 -52.11 -22.27
CA TYR A 1045 -29.84 -51.41 -23.50
C TYR A 1045 -28.38 -51.72 -23.82
N ASN A 1046 -28.20 -52.05 -25.09
CA ASN A 1046 -27.01 -52.57 -25.74
C ASN A 1046 -26.26 -51.39 -26.39
N THR A 1047 -24.98 -51.26 -26.11
CA THR A 1047 -24.06 -50.36 -26.82
C THR A 1047 -23.57 -51.03 -28.09
N GLN A 1048 -23.82 -50.44 -29.26
CA GLN A 1048 -22.85 -50.36 -30.37
C GLN A 1048 -23.46 -49.54 -31.53
N ASP A 1049 -22.57 -48.94 -32.33
CA ASP A 1049 -22.79 -48.27 -33.62
C ASP A 1049 -23.16 -46.76 -33.62
N THR A 1050 -22.50 -45.86 -34.36
CA THR A 1050 -21.19 -45.80 -35.04
C THR A 1050 -21.00 -44.34 -35.55
N ILE A 1051 -19.74 -43.96 -35.83
CA ILE A 1051 -19.28 -43.05 -36.91
C ILE A 1051 -19.36 -41.52 -36.76
N ASN A 1052 -18.15 -40.96 -36.66
CA ASN A 1052 -17.59 -39.77 -37.34
C ASN A 1052 -18.55 -38.87 -38.15
N ARG A 1053 -18.52 -37.56 -37.84
CA ARG A 1053 -18.50 -36.47 -38.83
C ARG A 1053 -17.95 -35.17 -38.23
N THR A 1054 -16.82 -34.74 -38.77
CA THR A 1054 -16.26 -33.39 -38.80
C THR A 1054 -17.32 -32.33 -39.09
N TYR A 1055 -17.25 -31.13 -38.48
CA TYR A 1055 -17.44 -29.84 -39.16
C TYR A 1055 -16.85 -28.66 -38.37
N THR A 1056 -16.28 -27.75 -39.15
CA THR A 1056 -15.57 -26.50 -38.91
C THR A 1056 -16.48 -25.30 -38.58
N VAL A 1057 -15.98 -24.33 -37.81
CA VAL A 1057 -16.46 -22.92 -37.77
C VAL A 1057 -15.21 -22.03 -37.60
N LYS A 1058 -14.60 -21.49 -38.66
CA LYS A 1058 -14.84 -20.20 -39.34
C LYS A 1058 -14.93 -18.97 -38.43
N SER A 1059 -13.89 -18.15 -38.53
CA SER A 1059 -13.83 -16.74 -38.20
C SER A 1059 -14.84 -15.90 -39.01
N ARG A 1060 -15.35 -14.84 -38.39
CA ARG A 1060 -15.60 -13.53 -39.04
C ARG A 1060 -15.86 -12.43 -38.02
N ASN A 1061 -15.16 -11.32 -38.23
CA ASN A 1061 -15.31 -10.02 -37.58
C ASN A 1061 -16.71 -9.41 -37.77
N SER A 1062 -17.15 -8.67 -36.76
CA SER A 1062 -17.62 -7.28 -36.83
C SER A 1062 -17.54 -6.67 -35.44
#